data_AF-A0A397G5W6-F1
#
_entry.id   AF-A0A397G5W6-F1
#
_cell.length_a   1.000
_cell.length_b   1.000
_cell.length_c   1.000
_cell.angle_alpha   90.00
_cell.angle_beta   90.00
_cell.angle_gamma   90.00
#
_symmetry.space_group_name_H-M   'P 1'
#
loop_
_entity.id
_entity.type
_entity.pdbx_description
1 polymer ?
#
loop_
_entity_poly.entity_id
_entity_poly.type
_entity_poly.pdbx_seq_one_letter_code
_entity_poly.pdbx_strand_id
1 'polypeptide(L)'
;MGDYQVAQEMPLEQSIAIIGIACRLPGDCNSPHSLWEMLRKARRASNTVPSSRFRNDTSHDPSDEPGRSQSISGCFLENVNLVEFDGEFFGISAEEAMCMEPQQQLLLEVVYECLENAGLSLAAINGHRMGCFVGCSESVNLKIMRKGKHRTQKIVLHSKQRVSVVRVTTIDAACSGSLAAVELACRYLVSNDISAAIVAGANIILNPERLMDCGQLAQDYSPTGQFLSRGAQATRYDKGEGVSCVILKRLDDALREGDPIRAIIRGWASNNDGRRSPPMCPRPDSQAACIRAAYAMAKLTDFETTAYIECHGMGTAVGESFELKGISAVFGQTRSTNNPLIVGSIKSSIGDSEAASGLSGLIKITLSIEEGLIPGTPSCPTLSSKVNYQELNLRSVKSTIPWPRASIKRAGINSFGYGGTNCHIIVEEAQQLLDRRGTIPHRRSFLSTSRMMWMDEDEEEGHAASQSSSCTSHVLLISAHKPLSLQYNKKEILRHLASLNVRVDLGDLAYTLSDRRSHHFHRAYSVVTSSTLHQARFVDGMTLAREPRIGFIFTGQGSQWSQMGTALIKTFPEAARRIKHLDNVLQSLPNCPTWSLLDELTKTRDPEILRRPEFSEPLSTALQLAILAVMENHRVRPHCVVGHSSGEIAAAYVAGYLTLDDAIKIAFFRGQAAQGACDSFKEKMGMMAVELDQQTISKYFIGLEDKVHIACHNSPSNVTLAGILSALEEVQACLQQGKHASRMLQVDIPYHSKFITATAEAFEQFFLQESPLVRDLGCSGDVTMLSTVTGRRLEGPACKGTYWRANMESPVLFRHAMEEILLHDQRPDVLVEIGPSDTLRGPVTQLKHSLGQEDGPLKEADIQYLSALRRGDMSARNMLHLLGSLYLSGYPIQMQGAYPRLSEEAPSVIVDLPNYCWSHTAKHSYECVASKDWQVRKSKPGLGASENGVIASNIAKLTQSMQNNLKKTCVPGEYSDLLSEQLSNMLRLTRPIDPERLLSSYGLDSLSKIQLRLWLNTQLSVDVSTFDIINAPTLASLREMVAEKLRGV
;
A
#
# COMPACT_ATOMS: atom_id res chain seq x y z
N MET A 1 2.14 38.88 33.81
CA MET A 1 3.46 38.81 33.14
C MET A 1 4.24 37.73 33.87
N GLY A 2 4.40 36.58 33.24
CA GLY A 2 5.30 35.52 33.67
C GLY A 2 6.17 35.20 32.46
N ASP A 3 7.47 35.18 32.67
CA ASP A 3 8.49 35.09 31.63
C ASP A 3 8.31 33.83 30.77
N TYR A 4 7.78 34.02 29.56
CA TYR A 4 7.94 33.03 28.49
C TYR A 4 9.40 33.10 28.06
N GLN A 5 10.18 32.09 28.46
CA GLN A 5 11.49 31.83 27.89
C GLN A 5 11.39 31.92 26.36
N VAL A 6 12.23 32.77 25.77
CA VAL A 6 12.41 32.91 24.32
C VAL A 6 12.85 31.53 23.80
N ALA A 7 11.89 30.76 23.29
CA ALA A 7 12.14 29.43 22.76
C ALA A 7 12.97 29.58 21.47
N GLN A 8 14.15 28.93 21.43
CA GLN A 8 15.00 28.74 20.25
C GLN A 8 14.20 28.21 19.06
N GLU A 9 14.42 28.74 17.83
CA GLU A 9 13.79 28.32 16.55
C GLU A 9 13.38 26.85 16.52
N MET A 10 12.15 26.51 16.09
CA MET A 10 11.89 25.11 15.70
C MET A 10 12.65 24.90 14.40
N PRO A 11 13.65 24.01 14.35
CA PRO A 11 14.33 23.70 13.11
C PRO A 11 13.30 23.18 12.11
N LEU A 12 13.51 23.47 10.82
CA LEU A 12 12.66 22.98 9.73
C LEU A 12 12.46 21.45 9.78
N GLU A 13 13.43 20.75 10.35
CA GLU A 13 13.50 19.32 10.70
C GLU A 13 12.38 18.83 11.63
N GLN A 14 11.78 19.72 12.44
CA GLN A 14 10.63 19.42 13.30
C GLN A 14 9.27 19.54 12.59
N SER A 15 9.26 19.91 11.30
CA SER A 15 8.04 19.92 10.49
C SER A 15 7.51 18.51 10.24
N ILE A 16 6.22 18.40 9.96
CA ILE A 16 5.55 17.10 9.73
C ILE A 16 5.27 16.94 8.25
N ALA A 17 5.84 15.92 7.61
CA ALA A 17 5.58 15.58 6.22
C ALA A 17 4.23 14.87 6.09
N ILE A 18 3.44 15.31 5.11
CA ILE A 18 2.29 14.57 4.59
C ILE A 18 2.83 13.65 3.50
N ILE A 19 2.80 12.34 3.74
CA ILE A 19 3.40 11.37 2.83
C ILE A 19 2.38 10.57 2.01
N GLY A 20 1.16 10.39 2.51
CA GLY A 20 0.09 9.74 1.78
C GLY A 20 -1.25 10.42 2.01
N ILE A 21 -2.11 10.36 1.00
CA ILE A 21 -3.48 10.87 1.05
C ILE A 21 -4.44 9.88 0.39
N ALA A 22 -5.64 9.69 0.95
CA ALA A 22 -6.71 8.94 0.31
C ALA A 22 -8.07 9.50 0.72
N CYS A 23 -9.06 9.36 -0.16
CA CYS A 23 -10.41 9.85 0.12
C CYS A 23 -11.48 9.12 -0.70
N ARG A 24 -12.66 8.99 -0.10
CA ARG A 24 -13.94 8.70 -0.77
C ARG A 24 -14.89 9.83 -0.43
N LEU A 25 -15.21 10.65 -1.42
CA LEU A 25 -15.99 11.87 -1.30
C LEU A 25 -17.07 11.92 -2.40
N PRO A 26 -18.15 12.70 -2.19
CA PRO A 26 -19.21 12.88 -3.17
C PRO A 26 -18.71 13.41 -4.52
N GLY A 27 -19.44 13.13 -5.59
CA GLY A 27 -19.10 13.49 -6.97
C GLY A 27 -18.18 12.47 -7.64
N ASP A 28 -18.31 11.19 -7.30
CA ASP A 28 -17.45 10.08 -7.74
C ASP A 28 -15.96 10.28 -7.40
N CYS A 29 -15.68 10.98 -6.31
CA CYS A 29 -14.32 11.30 -5.88
C CYS A 29 -13.75 10.17 -4.99
N ASN A 30 -13.38 9.06 -5.63
CA ASN A 30 -12.86 7.85 -4.98
C ASN A 30 -11.33 7.77 -4.93
N SER A 31 -10.65 8.88 -5.28
CA SER A 31 -9.19 9.00 -5.24
C SER A 31 -8.77 10.47 -5.15
N PRO A 32 -7.53 10.77 -4.71
CA PRO A 32 -7.00 12.13 -4.74
C PRO A 32 -7.04 12.77 -6.14
N HIS A 33 -6.77 12.00 -7.19
CA HIS A 33 -6.81 12.48 -8.57
C HIS A 33 -8.23 12.84 -9.03
N SER A 34 -9.22 11.98 -8.75
CA SER A 34 -10.62 12.27 -9.13
C SER A 34 -11.17 13.49 -8.38
N LEU A 35 -10.79 13.66 -7.11
CA LEU A 35 -11.06 14.88 -6.35
C LEU A 35 -10.42 16.11 -7.02
N TRP A 36 -9.14 16.03 -7.38
CA TRP A 36 -8.46 17.14 -8.05
C TRP A 36 -9.14 17.54 -9.36
N GLU A 37 -9.49 16.57 -10.21
CA GLU A 37 -10.18 16.84 -11.48
C GLU A 37 -11.54 17.52 -11.27
N MET A 38 -12.27 17.16 -10.22
CA MET A 38 -13.52 17.82 -9.86
C MET A 38 -13.27 19.27 -9.38
N LEU A 39 -12.30 19.46 -8.49
CA LEU A 39 -11.96 20.78 -7.92
C LEU A 39 -11.42 21.74 -8.98
N ARG A 40 -10.53 21.28 -9.86
CA ARG A 40 -9.94 22.06 -10.94
C ARG A 40 -11.00 22.61 -11.90
N LYS A 41 -12.06 21.83 -12.15
CA LYS A 41 -13.22 22.22 -12.98
C LYS A 41 -14.26 23.03 -12.20
N ALA A 42 -14.00 23.37 -10.93
CA ALA A 42 -14.94 24.04 -10.04
C ALA A 42 -16.34 23.40 -10.08
N ARG A 43 -16.42 22.07 -10.02
CA ARG A 43 -17.70 21.34 -9.99
C ARG A 43 -18.18 21.12 -8.57
N ARG A 44 -19.51 20.98 -8.44
CA ARG A 44 -20.21 20.63 -7.21
C ARG A 44 -20.82 19.23 -7.33
N ALA A 45 -20.60 18.41 -6.31
CA ALA A 45 -21.36 17.19 -6.04
C ALA A 45 -22.70 17.56 -5.40
N SER A 46 -23.79 17.11 -5.99
CA SER A 46 -25.13 17.28 -5.45
C SER A 46 -25.98 16.13 -5.94
N ASN A 47 -26.51 15.34 -5.02
CA ASN A 47 -27.35 14.19 -5.34
C ASN A 47 -28.51 14.07 -4.33
N THR A 48 -29.50 13.25 -4.67
CA THR A 48 -30.59 12.92 -3.76
C THR A 48 -30.15 11.81 -2.82
N VAL A 49 -30.83 11.68 -1.67
CA VAL A 49 -30.59 10.55 -0.76
C VAL A 49 -30.70 9.24 -1.54
N PRO A 50 -29.66 8.38 -1.53
CA PRO A 50 -29.72 7.08 -2.18
C PRO A 50 -30.81 6.21 -1.55
N SER A 51 -31.59 5.50 -2.38
CA SER A 51 -32.63 4.58 -1.90
C SER A 51 -32.07 3.46 -1.00
N SER A 52 -30.78 3.15 -1.15
CA SER A 52 -30.04 2.22 -0.29
C SER A 52 -29.75 2.75 1.12
N ARG A 53 -29.98 4.05 1.41
CA ARG A 53 -29.85 4.63 2.75
C ARG A 53 -31.20 4.57 3.49
N PHE A 54 -32.17 5.32 3.00
CA PHE A 54 -33.55 5.39 3.49
C PHE A 54 -34.47 5.98 2.43
N ARG A 55 -35.79 5.77 2.55
CA ARG A 55 -36.74 6.28 1.55
C ARG A 55 -37.08 7.75 1.76
N ASN A 56 -37.04 8.52 0.69
CA ASN A 56 -37.41 9.94 0.70
C ASN A 56 -38.91 10.18 0.93
N ASP A 57 -39.78 9.33 0.37
CA ASP A 57 -41.23 9.51 0.46
C ASP A 57 -41.80 9.45 1.88
N THR A 58 -41.10 8.77 2.80
CA THR A 58 -41.51 8.61 4.20
C THR A 58 -40.72 9.47 5.19
N SER A 59 -39.54 9.99 4.80
CA SER A 59 -38.66 10.80 5.66
C SER A 59 -38.72 12.31 5.38
N HIS A 60 -39.19 12.70 4.19
CA HIS A 60 -39.30 14.09 3.77
C HIS A 60 -40.69 14.70 4.05
N ASP A 61 -40.67 15.94 4.54
CA ASP A 61 -41.84 16.80 4.61
C ASP A 61 -41.47 18.26 4.33
N PRO A 62 -42.11 18.92 3.35
CA PRO A 62 -41.86 20.33 3.07
C PRO A 62 -42.44 21.27 4.14
N SER A 63 -43.24 20.79 5.09
CA SER A 63 -43.74 21.58 6.22
C SER A 63 -42.69 21.75 7.33
N ASP A 64 -42.76 22.85 8.07
CA ASP A 64 -41.84 23.18 9.19
C ASP A 64 -42.14 22.39 10.49
N GLU A 65 -42.66 21.16 10.35
CA GLU A 65 -43.05 20.33 11.47
C GLU A 65 -41.83 19.63 12.13
N PRO A 66 -41.72 19.65 13.48
CA PRO A 66 -40.65 18.95 14.19
C PRO A 66 -40.60 17.44 13.89
N GLY A 67 -39.40 16.90 13.66
CA GLY A 67 -39.17 15.46 13.49
C GLY A 67 -39.28 14.94 12.05
N ARG A 68 -39.22 15.82 11.05
CA ARG A 68 -39.20 15.46 9.62
C ARG A 68 -38.09 16.21 8.87
N SER A 69 -37.53 15.58 7.82
CA SER A 69 -36.49 16.22 7.01
C SER A 69 -37.11 17.16 5.99
N GLN A 70 -36.71 18.42 5.99
CA GLN A 70 -37.11 19.39 4.97
C GLN A 70 -36.34 19.24 3.66
N SER A 71 -35.27 18.44 3.63
CA SER A 71 -34.45 18.21 2.43
C SER A 71 -34.52 16.75 1.94
N ILE A 72 -34.50 16.59 0.62
CA ILE A 72 -34.29 15.30 -0.09
C ILE A 72 -32.93 15.25 -0.80
N SER A 73 -32.14 16.32 -0.72
CA SER A 73 -30.84 16.48 -1.35
C SER A 73 -29.72 16.61 -0.31
N GLY A 74 -28.53 16.18 -0.70
CA GLY A 74 -27.28 16.30 0.05
C GLY A 74 -26.08 15.94 -0.82
N CYS A 75 -24.95 15.66 -0.18
CA CYS A 75 -23.74 15.19 -0.86
C CYS A 75 -23.40 13.78 -0.37
N PHE A 76 -23.99 12.76 -0.99
CA PHE A 76 -23.81 11.35 -0.62
C PHE A 76 -22.70 10.69 -1.45
N LEU A 77 -22.06 9.65 -0.90
CA LEU A 77 -21.12 8.83 -1.67
C LEU A 77 -21.87 8.04 -2.75
N GLU A 78 -21.48 8.24 -4.00
CA GLU A 78 -21.97 7.47 -5.14
C GLU A 78 -21.22 6.15 -5.28
N ASN A 79 -21.87 5.14 -5.88
CA ASN A 79 -21.23 3.85 -6.21
C ASN A 79 -20.60 3.10 -5.03
N VAL A 80 -20.96 3.45 -3.78
CA VAL A 80 -20.52 2.76 -2.57
C VAL A 80 -21.66 1.91 -2.03
N ASN A 81 -21.46 0.59 -2.03
CA ASN A 81 -22.37 -0.35 -1.40
C ASN A 81 -21.96 -0.56 0.07
N LEU A 82 -22.74 0.00 0.99
CA LEU A 82 -22.46 -0.08 2.44
C LEU A 82 -22.69 -1.47 3.06
N VAL A 83 -23.13 -2.47 2.27
CA VAL A 83 -23.27 -3.87 2.74
C VAL A 83 -22.16 -4.80 2.23
N GLU A 84 -21.25 -4.29 1.40
CA GLU A 84 -20.13 -5.03 0.84
C GLU A 84 -18.82 -4.57 1.49
N PHE A 85 -18.01 -5.53 1.94
CA PHE A 85 -16.73 -5.27 2.60
C PHE A 85 -15.84 -6.50 2.48
N ASP A 86 -14.56 -6.32 2.12
CA ASP A 86 -13.61 -7.43 2.02
C ASP A 86 -12.98 -7.77 3.39
N GLY A 87 -13.80 -8.27 4.32
CA GLY A 87 -13.35 -8.57 5.70
C GLY A 87 -12.18 -9.53 5.81
N GLU A 88 -12.11 -10.54 4.94
CA GLU A 88 -11.03 -11.54 4.90
C GLU A 88 -9.65 -10.90 4.71
N PHE A 89 -9.56 -9.84 3.90
CA PHE A 89 -8.32 -9.08 3.68
C PHE A 89 -7.75 -8.54 4.99
N PHE A 90 -8.63 -8.13 5.91
CA PHE A 90 -8.28 -7.55 7.20
C PHE A 90 -8.24 -8.59 8.35
N GLY A 91 -8.45 -9.87 8.03
CA GLY A 91 -8.56 -10.94 9.04
C GLY A 91 -9.84 -10.86 9.88
N ILE A 92 -10.90 -10.29 9.33
CA ILE A 92 -12.20 -10.08 9.98
C ILE A 92 -13.16 -11.16 9.47
N SER A 93 -13.77 -11.92 10.39
CA SER A 93 -14.74 -12.97 10.01
C SER A 93 -16.03 -12.37 9.45
N ALA A 94 -16.81 -13.17 8.73
CA ALA A 94 -18.11 -12.73 8.23
C ALA A 94 -19.05 -12.27 9.37
N GLU A 95 -19.04 -12.96 10.51
CA GLU A 95 -19.83 -12.60 11.69
C GLU A 95 -19.37 -11.28 12.32
N GLU A 96 -18.05 -11.06 12.40
CA GLU A 96 -17.47 -9.82 12.91
C GLU A 96 -17.77 -8.66 11.97
N ALA A 97 -17.57 -8.84 10.66
CA ALA A 97 -17.86 -7.85 9.61
C ALA A 97 -19.33 -7.43 9.61
N MET A 98 -20.25 -8.39 9.79
CA MET A 98 -21.68 -8.08 9.95
C MET A 98 -21.89 -7.13 11.13
N CYS A 99 -21.22 -7.32 12.26
CA CYS A 99 -21.41 -6.45 13.44
C CYS A 99 -20.66 -5.09 13.38
N MET A 100 -19.93 -4.82 12.29
CA MET A 100 -19.20 -3.56 12.11
C MET A 100 -20.08 -2.48 11.51
N GLU A 101 -19.81 -1.23 11.90
CA GLU A 101 -20.45 -0.09 11.28
C GLU A 101 -19.85 0.17 9.89
N PRO A 102 -20.65 0.55 8.86
CA PRO A 102 -20.14 0.86 7.53
C PRO A 102 -19.03 1.92 7.52
N GLN A 103 -19.06 2.88 8.47
CA GLN A 103 -17.99 3.86 8.65
C GLN A 103 -16.64 3.20 8.96
N GLN A 104 -16.63 2.16 9.80
CA GLN A 104 -15.40 1.43 10.17
C GLN A 104 -14.88 0.59 9.01
N GLN A 105 -15.79 -0.07 8.28
CA GLN A 105 -15.44 -0.87 7.10
C GLN A 105 -14.79 0.01 6.02
N LEU A 106 -15.42 1.15 5.70
CA LEU A 106 -14.86 2.11 4.72
C LEU A 106 -13.54 2.72 5.20
N LEU A 107 -13.39 3.01 6.49
CA LEU A 107 -12.14 3.51 7.05
C LEU A 107 -10.99 2.52 6.84
N LEU A 108 -11.21 1.21 7.01
CA LEU A 108 -10.18 0.21 6.79
C LEU A 108 -9.68 0.19 5.35
N GLU A 109 -10.59 0.26 4.38
CA GLU A 109 -10.24 0.32 2.96
C GLU A 109 -9.48 1.61 2.62
N VAL A 110 -10.00 2.78 3.04
CA VAL A 110 -9.37 4.08 2.75
C VAL A 110 -8.02 4.24 3.45
N VAL A 111 -7.85 3.67 4.65
CA VAL A 111 -6.54 3.63 5.32
C VAL A 111 -5.54 2.79 4.53
N TYR A 112 -5.95 1.62 4.02
CA TYR A 112 -5.08 0.79 3.18
C TYR A 112 -4.68 1.50 1.88
N GLU A 113 -5.65 2.13 1.21
CA GLU A 113 -5.40 2.96 0.02
C GLU A 113 -4.41 4.10 0.31
N CYS A 114 -4.51 4.72 1.49
CA CYS A 114 -3.61 5.78 1.93
C CYS A 114 -2.18 5.28 2.19
N LEU A 115 -2.03 4.06 2.72
CA LEU A 115 -0.73 3.42 2.91
C LEU A 115 -0.07 3.12 1.55
N GLU A 116 -0.83 2.59 0.58
CA GLU A 116 -0.32 2.40 -0.78
C GLU A 116 0.05 3.75 -1.43
N ASN A 117 -0.76 4.79 -1.22
CA ASN A 117 -0.46 6.14 -1.70
C ASN A 117 0.85 6.70 -1.12
N ALA A 118 1.13 6.43 0.16
CA ALA A 118 2.39 6.76 0.84
C ALA A 118 3.57 5.87 0.39
N GLY A 119 3.33 4.84 -0.41
CA GLY A 119 4.33 3.83 -0.74
C GLY A 119 4.75 2.96 0.46
N LEU A 120 3.91 2.84 1.49
CA LEU A 120 4.17 2.02 2.68
C LEU A 120 3.49 0.66 2.53
N SER A 121 4.29 -0.41 2.45
CA SER A 121 3.77 -1.77 2.47
C SER A 121 3.35 -2.21 3.89
N LEU A 122 2.47 -3.21 4.00
CA LEU A 122 2.11 -3.79 5.29
C LEU A 122 3.32 -4.41 6.03
N ALA A 123 4.36 -4.80 5.29
CA ALA A 123 5.61 -5.25 5.88
C ALA A 123 6.45 -4.06 6.39
N ALA A 124 6.50 -2.95 5.65
CA ALA A 124 7.25 -1.75 6.02
C ALA A 124 6.72 -1.11 7.31
N ILE A 125 5.39 -1.10 7.51
CA ILE A 125 4.79 -0.56 8.75
C ILE A 125 5.05 -1.45 9.98
N ASN A 126 5.42 -2.72 9.79
CA ASN A 126 5.67 -3.67 10.86
C ASN A 126 7.03 -3.36 11.53
N GLY A 127 7.01 -2.54 12.57
CA GLY A 127 8.20 -2.03 13.25
C GLY A 127 8.11 -0.54 13.60
N HIS A 128 7.18 0.19 12.97
CA HIS A 128 6.90 1.57 13.35
C HIS A 128 6.03 1.64 14.61
N ARG A 129 6.29 2.65 15.44
CA ARG A 129 5.37 3.08 16.50
C ARG A 129 4.28 3.92 15.84
N MET A 130 3.34 3.26 15.17
CA MET A 130 2.24 3.93 14.47
C MET A 130 1.21 4.46 15.47
N GLY A 131 0.86 5.74 15.39
CA GLY A 131 -0.33 6.31 16.04
C GLY A 131 -1.53 6.33 15.08
N CYS A 132 -2.74 6.21 15.61
CA CYS A 132 -3.98 6.27 14.83
C CYS A 132 -4.98 7.23 15.48
N PHE A 133 -5.33 8.30 14.76
CA PHE A 133 -6.20 9.37 15.25
C PHE A 133 -7.37 9.57 14.30
N VAL A 134 -8.59 9.37 14.78
CA VAL A 134 -9.80 9.35 13.93
C VAL A 134 -10.79 10.41 14.38
N GLY A 135 -11.10 11.38 13.51
CA GLY A 135 -12.20 12.31 13.69
C GLY A 135 -13.53 11.66 13.30
N CYS A 136 -14.42 11.41 14.25
CA CYS A 136 -15.71 10.78 13.99
C CYS A 136 -16.72 11.16 15.08
N SER A 137 -18.00 11.33 14.71
CA SER A 137 -19.08 11.59 15.67
C SER A 137 -19.78 10.30 16.11
N GLU A 138 -20.50 10.32 17.24
CA GLU A 138 -21.13 9.11 17.81
C GLU A 138 -21.98 8.30 16.82
N SER A 139 -21.88 6.97 16.94
CA SER A 139 -22.58 5.98 16.11
C SER A 139 -24.08 5.88 16.40
N VAL A 140 -24.91 5.84 15.35
CA VAL A 140 -26.35 5.51 15.45
C VAL A 140 -26.55 4.08 15.98
N ASN A 141 -25.59 3.18 15.77
CA ASN A 141 -25.68 1.78 16.14
C ASN A 141 -25.50 1.52 17.65
N LEU A 142 -24.87 2.42 18.42
CA LEU A 142 -24.66 2.23 19.86
C LEU A 142 -25.98 2.14 20.66
N LYS A 143 -27.06 2.77 20.18
CA LYS A 143 -28.39 2.66 20.80
C LYS A 143 -29.05 1.29 20.53
N ILE A 144 -28.66 0.58 19.47
CA ILE A 144 -29.29 -0.67 19.00
C ILE A 144 -28.46 -1.92 19.36
N MET A 145 -27.13 -1.79 19.38
CA MET A 145 -26.16 -2.83 19.78
C MET A 145 -26.32 -3.32 21.22
N ARG A 146 -27.15 -2.66 22.05
CA ARG A 146 -27.52 -3.14 23.39
C ARG A 146 -28.31 -4.45 23.39
N LYS A 147 -28.75 -4.98 22.24
CA LYS A 147 -29.55 -6.21 22.11
C LYS A 147 -28.81 -7.44 21.54
N GLY A 148 -27.56 -7.32 21.04
CA GLY A 148 -26.80 -8.43 20.42
C GLY A 148 -25.80 -9.14 21.34
N LYS A 149 -25.49 -10.42 21.08
CA LYS A 149 -24.48 -11.22 21.83
C LYS A 149 -23.03 -10.79 21.59
N HIS A 150 -22.74 -10.12 20.47
CA HIS A 150 -21.41 -9.62 20.14
C HIS A 150 -21.34 -8.11 20.35
N ARG A 151 -20.59 -7.68 21.39
CA ARG A 151 -20.23 -6.28 21.59
C ARG A 151 -19.00 -5.97 20.73
N THR A 152 -19.17 -5.32 19.59
CA THR A 152 -18.03 -4.66 18.94
C THR A 152 -17.61 -3.48 19.82
N GLN A 153 -16.30 -3.39 20.08
CA GLN A 153 -15.71 -2.27 20.82
C GLN A 153 -15.84 -0.99 19.96
N LYS A 154 -15.63 0.20 20.57
CA LYS A 154 -15.61 1.50 19.87
C LYS A 154 -14.75 1.43 18.59
N ILE A 155 -14.90 2.39 17.66
CA ILE A 155 -14.08 2.51 16.43
C ILE A 155 -12.62 2.28 16.77
N VAL A 156 -12.14 1.08 16.51
CA VAL A 156 -10.83 0.64 16.88
C VAL A 156 -10.32 -0.09 15.67
N LEU A 157 -9.39 0.57 14.97
CA LEU A 157 -8.62 0.02 13.86
C LEU A 157 -7.61 -1.01 14.42
N HIS A 158 -8.07 -1.99 15.20
CA HIS A 158 -7.29 -3.19 15.53
C HIS A 158 -7.61 -4.24 14.48
N SER A 159 -6.86 -4.26 13.38
CA SER A 159 -6.80 -5.50 12.61
C SER A 159 -6.03 -6.51 13.45
N LYS A 160 -6.59 -7.71 13.68
CA LYS A 160 -5.87 -8.84 14.32
C LYS A 160 -4.62 -9.24 13.53
N GLN A 161 -4.50 -8.76 12.29
CA GLN A 161 -3.39 -8.99 11.41
C GLN A 161 -2.73 -7.64 11.04
N ARG A 162 -1.49 -7.46 11.51
CA ARG A 162 -0.39 -6.72 10.83
C ARG A 162 -0.24 -5.20 11.01
N VAL A 163 -1.12 -4.48 11.69
CA VAL A 163 -0.82 -3.07 12.07
C VAL A 163 -0.71 -2.96 13.59
N SER A 164 0.54 -3.06 14.09
CA SER A 164 0.84 -2.79 15.50
C SER A 164 0.77 -1.29 15.77
N VAL A 165 -0.44 -0.77 15.88
CA VAL A 165 -0.66 0.63 16.29
C VAL A 165 -0.42 0.72 17.80
N VAL A 166 0.54 1.54 18.21
CA VAL A 166 0.87 1.72 19.63
C VAL A 166 -0.15 2.60 20.36
N ARG A 167 -0.94 3.38 19.62
CA ARG A 167 -1.94 4.30 20.17
C ARG A 167 -3.10 4.55 19.22
N VAL A 168 -4.33 4.35 19.68
CA VAL A 168 -5.56 4.61 18.95
C VAL A 168 -6.40 5.65 19.71
N THR A 169 -6.91 6.67 19.03
CA THR A 169 -7.77 7.70 19.64
C THR A 169 -8.84 8.15 18.66
N THR A 170 -10.09 8.17 19.11
CA THR A 170 -11.23 8.77 18.38
C THR A 170 -11.56 10.12 18.99
N ILE A 171 -11.76 11.14 18.15
CA ILE A 171 -12.00 12.52 18.56
C ILE A 171 -13.36 12.96 18.01
N ASP A 172 -14.25 13.36 18.91
CA ASP A 172 -15.49 14.06 18.57
C ASP A 172 -15.35 15.52 19.03
N ALA A 173 -15.03 16.38 18.06
CA ALA A 173 -15.04 17.83 18.23
C ALA A 173 -15.96 18.47 17.18
N ALA A 174 -17.08 17.80 16.86
CA ALA A 174 -17.97 18.17 15.76
C ALA A 174 -17.18 18.37 14.46
N CYS A 175 -17.49 19.43 13.68
CA CYS A 175 -16.83 19.71 12.39
C CYS A 175 -15.30 19.88 12.48
N SER A 176 -14.75 20.17 13.67
CA SER A 176 -13.30 20.28 13.88
C SER A 176 -12.59 18.96 14.19
N GLY A 177 -13.33 17.84 14.33
CA GLY A 177 -12.82 16.55 14.81
C GLY A 177 -11.59 16.04 14.08
N SER A 178 -11.59 16.05 12.75
CA SER A 178 -10.48 15.53 11.95
C SER A 178 -9.25 16.45 11.92
N LEU A 179 -9.38 17.79 12.03
CA LEU A 179 -8.20 18.66 12.22
C LEU A 179 -7.67 18.61 13.65
N ALA A 180 -8.53 18.43 14.65
CA ALA A 180 -8.09 18.14 16.01
C ALA A 180 -7.30 16.82 16.07
N ALA A 181 -7.65 15.83 15.24
CA ALA A 181 -6.88 14.60 15.09
C ALA A 181 -5.49 14.84 14.47
N VAL A 182 -5.39 15.69 13.44
CA VAL A 182 -4.10 16.11 12.85
C VAL A 182 -3.24 16.81 13.90
N GLU A 183 -3.81 17.79 14.60
CA GLU A 183 -3.16 18.56 15.65
C GLU A 183 -2.56 17.65 16.74
N LEU A 184 -3.35 16.69 17.22
CA LEU A 184 -2.91 15.73 18.22
C LEU A 184 -1.81 14.81 17.69
N ALA A 185 -1.94 14.32 16.46
CA ALA A 185 -0.93 13.48 15.81
C ALA A 185 0.41 14.22 15.67
N CYS A 186 0.38 15.49 15.26
CA CYS A 186 1.57 16.33 15.15
C CYS A 186 2.29 16.47 16.50
N ARG A 187 1.56 16.63 17.62
CA ARG A 187 2.17 16.65 18.96
C ARG A 187 2.91 15.37 19.29
N TYR A 188 2.29 14.21 19.06
CA TYR A 188 2.90 12.90 19.33
C TYR A 188 4.11 12.61 18.41
N LEU A 189 4.10 13.12 17.17
CA LEU A 189 5.23 13.01 16.26
C LEU A 189 6.41 13.85 16.71
N VAL A 190 6.17 15.11 17.12
CA VAL A 190 7.22 16.02 17.62
C VAL A 190 7.81 15.52 18.94
N SER A 191 6.99 14.96 19.85
CA SER A 191 7.48 14.37 21.10
C SER A 191 8.22 13.04 20.90
N ASN A 192 8.22 12.49 19.68
CA ASN A 192 8.79 11.19 19.32
C ASN A 192 8.17 9.97 20.03
N ASP A 193 7.00 10.15 20.62
CA ASP A 193 6.18 9.06 21.18
C ASP A 193 5.75 8.09 20.07
N ILE A 194 5.46 8.63 18.87
CA ILE A 194 5.18 7.86 17.66
C ILE A 194 6.17 8.22 16.55
N SER A 195 6.41 7.29 15.61
CA SER A 195 7.29 7.50 14.46
C SER A 195 6.53 7.86 13.17
N ALA A 196 5.24 7.54 13.13
CA ALA A 196 4.34 7.79 12.01
C ALA A 196 2.90 7.78 12.52
N ALA A 197 2.00 8.48 11.83
CA ALA A 197 0.60 8.60 12.22
C ALA A 197 -0.35 8.36 11.05
N ILE A 198 -1.37 7.54 11.30
CA ILE A 198 -2.58 7.45 10.49
C ILE A 198 -3.56 8.47 11.06
N VAL A 199 -3.97 9.44 10.25
CA VAL A 199 -4.99 10.42 10.64
C VAL A 199 -6.16 10.31 9.68
N ALA A 200 -7.33 9.95 10.20
CA ALA A 200 -8.50 9.69 9.39
C ALA A 200 -9.74 10.45 9.89
N GLY A 201 -10.73 10.57 9.02
CA GLY A 201 -12.03 11.13 9.35
C GLY A 201 -13.12 10.42 8.57
N ALA A 202 -14.24 10.14 9.22
CA ALA A 202 -15.38 9.49 8.59
C ALA A 202 -16.71 10.12 9.04
N ASN A 203 -17.60 10.32 8.07
CA ASN A 203 -19.00 10.63 8.28
C ASN A 203 -19.85 9.95 7.21
N ILE A 204 -20.82 9.13 7.62
CA ILE A 204 -21.79 8.47 6.74
C ILE A 204 -23.20 8.68 7.28
N ILE A 205 -24.14 9.02 6.40
CA ILE A 205 -25.51 9.40 6.77
C ILE A 205 -26.40 8.16 6.61
N LEU A 206 -26.65 7.46 7.73
CA LEU A 206 -27.40 6.20 7.73
C LEU A 206 -28.89 6.33 8.05
N ASN A 207 -29.34 7.48 8.54
CA ASN A 207 -30.75 7.69 8.90
C ASN A 207 -31.18 9.13 8.62
N PRO A 208 -32.50 9.38 8.46
CA PRO A 208 -33.00 10.72 8.18
C PRO A 208 -32.93 11.65 9.39
N GLU A 209 -32.82 11.12 10.63
CA GLU A 209 -32.63 11.96 11.83
C GLU A 209 -31.36 12.81 11.74
N ARG A 210 -30.32 12.30 11.06
CA ARG A 210 -29.11 13.09 10.77
C ARG A 210 -29.35 14.21 9.76
N LEU A 211 -30.42 14.16 8.97
CA LEU A 211 -30.87 15.27 8.13
C LEU A 211 -31.91 16.16 8.82
N MET A 212 -32.52 15.70 9.92
CA MET A 212 -33.50 16.43 10.72
C MET A 212 -32.78 17.35 11.71
N ASP A 213 -32.88 18.66 11.52
CA ASP A 213 -32.38 19.61 12.51
C ASP A 213 -33.51 19.86 13.54
N CYS A 214 -33.28 19.48 14.81
CA CYS A 214 -34.27 19.69 15.88
C CYS A 214 -34.23 21.12 16.44
N GLY A 215 -35.39 21.81 16.46
CA GLY A 215 -35.67 22.97 17.34
C GLY A 215 -35.58 24.35 16.68
N GLN A 216 -35.59 25.42 17.50
CA GLN A 216 -35.51 26.85 17.13
C GLN A 216 -34.40 27.22 16.12
N LEU A 217 -33.44 26.31 15.90
CA LEU A 217 -32.50 26.35 14.79
C LEU A 217 -33.21 26.49 13.43
N ALA A 218 -34.39 25.89 13.22
CA ALA A 218 -35.12 25.85 11.95
C ALA A 218 -35.47 27.21 11.30
N GLN A 219 -35.39 28.35 12.01
CA GLN A 219 -35.76 29.66 11.44
C GLN A 219 -34.71 30.27 10.50
N ASP A 220 -33.47 29.76 10.47
CA ASP A 220 -32.37 30.27 9.63
C ASP A 220 -32.23 29.55 8.26
N TYR A 221 -33.26 28.84 7.79
CA TYR A 221 -33.11 27.70 6.87
C TYR A 221 -34.09 27.75 5.66
N SER A 222 -33.59 27.78 4.39
CA SER A 222 -34.42 27.83 3.14
C SER A 222 -34.93 26.47 2.57
N PRO A 223 -36.21 26.32 2.18
CA PRO A 223 -36.81 25.04 1.73
C PRO A 223 -36.30 24.45 0.40
N THR A 224 -35.30 25.03 -0.27
CA THR A 224 -34.90 24.64 -1.65
C THR A 224 -33.63 23.78 -1.78
N GLY A 225 -32.95 23.40 -0.68
CA GLY A 225 -31.83 22.44 -0.72
C GLY A 225 -30.62 22.87 -1.56
N GLN A 226 -30.43 24.19 -1.75
CA GLN A 226 -29.29 24.76 -2.49
C GLN A 226 -28.29 25.41 -1.54
N PHE A 227 -27.03 24.98 -1.62
CA PHE A 227 -25.91 25.66 -1.00
C PHE A 227 -25.54 26.92 -1.79
N LEU A 228 -25.48 28.04 -1.08
CA LEU A 228 -24.99 29.30 -1.58
C LEU A 228 -23.96 29.83 -0.59
N SER A 229 -22.77 29.22 -0.48
CA SER A 229 -21.70 29.94 0.21
C SER A 229 -21.43 31.20 -0.61
N ARG A 230 -21.53 32.36 0.05
CA ARG A 230 -21.16 33.65 -0.54
C ARG A 230 -22.16 34.21 -1.57
N GLY A 231 -23.46 33.93 -1.46
CA GLY A 231 -24.53 34.57 -2.24
C GLY A 231 -25.38 35.57 -1.44
N ALA A 232 -26.07 36.52 -2.09
CA ALA A 232 -27.05 37.40 -1.44
C ALA A 232 -28.24 36.64 -0.80
N GLN A 233 -28.43 35.37 -1.16
CA GLN A 233 -29.44 34.43 -0.65
C GLN A 233 -28.83 33.23 0.11
N ALA A 234 -27.59 33.35 0.63
CA ALA A 234 -26.93 32.30 1.43
C ALA A 234 -27.80 31.85 2.61
N THR A 235 -28.43 30.68 2.50
CA THR A 235 -29.49 30.25 3.44
C THR A 235 -29.37 28.82 3.99
N ARG A 236 -28.45 27.95 3.54
CA ARG A 236 -28.15 26.62 4.16
C ARG A 236 -26.75 26.08 3.82
N TYR A 237 -26.23 25.15 4.64
CA TYR A 237 -25.17 24.21 4.26
C TYR A 237 -25.76 22.82 3.96
N ASP A 238 -25.21 22.10 2.97
CA ASP A 238 -25.65 20.73 2.64
C ASP A 238 -24.82 19.74 3.45
N LYS A 239 -25.49 18.80 4.13
CA LYS A 239 -24.80 17.70 4.82
C LYS A 239 -24.19 16.75 3.80
N GLY A 240 -22.96 16.34 4.07
CA GLY A 240 -22.16 15.49 3.22
C GLY A 240 -21.73 14.20 3.92
N GLU A 241 -21.54 13.16 3.12
CA GLU A 241 -20.77 11.98 3.50
C GLU A 241 -19.30 12.20 3.13
N GLY A 242 -18.39 11.51 3.81
CA GLY A 242 -16.98 11.54 3.43
C GLY A 242 -16.10 10.69 4.33
N VAL A 243 -15.15 10.00 3.70
CA VAL A 243 -14.07 9.28 4.37
C VAL A 243 -12.76 9.78 3.81
N SER A 244 -11.83 10.17 4.67
CA SER A 244 -10.53 10.71 4.26
C SER A 244 -9.44 10.27 5.22
N CYS A 245 -8.24 10.06 4.69
CA CYS A 245 -7.07 9.63 5.45
C CYS A 245 -5.83 10.36 4.94
N VAL A 246 -4.92 10.68 5.86
CA VAL A 246 -3.57 11.14 5.59
C VAL A 246 -2.57 10.34 6.44
N ILE A 247 -1.39 10.07 5.87
CA ILE A 247 -0.26 9.51 6.62
C ILE A 247 0.76 10.61 6.89
N LEU A 248 1.16 10.74 8.15
CA LEU A 248 2.08 11.77 8.63
C LEU A 248 3.35 11.16 9.22
N LYS A 249 4.49 11.79 8.94
CA LYS A 249 5.80 11.48 9.57
C LYS A 249 6.52 12.78 9.90
N ARG A 250 7.49 12.72 10.82
CA ARG A 250 8.48 13.82 10.88
C ARG A 250 9.20 13.93 9.55
N LEU A 251 9.49 15.15 9.13
CA LEU A 251 10.12 15.41 7.82
C LEU A 251 11.45 14.65 7.67
N ASP A 252 12.30 14.66 8.69
CA ASP A 252 13.59 13.94 8.64
C ASP A 252 13.43 12.42 8.55
N ASP A 253 12.41 11.85 9.18
CA ASP A 253 12.13 10.41 9.08
C ASP A 253 11.62 10.04 7.69
N ALA A 254 10.82 10.91 7.07
CA ALA A 254 10.34 10.73 5.70
C ALA A 254 11.51 10.79 4.71
N LEU A 255 12.40 11.77 4.86
CA LEU A 255 13.60 11.92 4.01
C LEU A 255 14.54 10.72 4.14
N ARG A 256 14.83 10.28 5.37
CA ARG A 256 15.73 9.15 5.63
C ARG A 256 15.23 7.84 5.03
N GLU A 257 13.91 7.64 5.00
CA GLU A 257 13.29 6.40 4.54
C GLU A 257 12.85 6.46 3.05
N GLY A 258 13.15 7.57 2.37
CA GLY A 258 12.81 7.77 0.96
C GLY A 258 11.30 7.83 0.72
N ASP A 259 10.54 8.34 1.69
CA ASP A 259 9.09 8.49 1.55
C ASP A 259 8.73 9.66 0.63
N PRO A 260 7.61 9.58 -0.10
CA PRO A 260 7.13 10.70 -0.88
C PRO A 260 6.73 11.85 0.04
N ILE A 261 7.29 13.05 -0.16
CA ILE A 261 6.88 14.24 0.58
C ILE A 261 5.94 15.04 -0.32
N ARG A 262 4.65 15.06 0.04
CA ARG A 262 3.59 15.70 -0.75
C ARG A 262 3.41 17.17 -0.37
N ALA A 263 3.42 17.45 0.92
CA ALA A 263 3.48 18.78 1.52
C ALA A 263 4.00 18.68 2.95
N ILE A 264 4.28 19.82 3.59
CA ILE A 264 4.73 19.88 4.99
C ILE A 264 3.76 20.70 5.84
N ILE A 265 3.41 20.17 7.01
CA ILE A 265 2.70 20.90 8.06
C ILE A 265 3.75 21.65 8.89
N ARG A 266 3.67 22.98 8.85
CA ARG A 266 4.61 23.88 9.54
C ARG A 266 4.16 24.25 10.94
N GLY A 267 2.86 24.34 11.16
CA GLY A 267 2.32 24.70 12.46
C GLY A 267 0.85 24.36 12.62
N TRP A 268 0.44 24.26 13.87
CA TRP A 268 -0.91 23.90 14.27
C TRP A 268 -1.29 24.56 15.59
N ALA A 269 -2.57 24.82 15.77
CA ALA A 269 -3.14 25.22 17.05
C ALA A 269 -4.60 24.81 17.15
N SER A 270 -5.05 24.64 18.40
CA SER A 270 -6.46 24.51 18.74
C SER A 270 -6.80 25.36 19.98
N ASN A 271 -8.02 25.92 20.02
CA ASN A 271 -8.55 26.66 21.17
C ASN A 271 -10.07 26.49 21.31
N ASN A 272 -10.70 27.27 22.21
CA ASN A 272 -12.16 27.28 22.36
C ASN A 272 -12.71 28.71 22.41
N ASP A 273 -13.90 28.90 21.83
CA ASP A 273 -14.62 30.18 21.86
C ASP A 273 -15.12 30.58 23.26
N GLY A 274 -15.18 29.66 24.23
CA GLY A 274 -15.63 29.91 25.60
C GLY A 274 -17.12 30.21 25.71
N ARG A 275 -17.50 31.00 26.72
CA ARG A 275 -18.90 31.37 27.02
C ARG A 275 -19.48 32.23 25.88
N ARG A 276 -20.58 31.80 25.28
CA ARG A 276 -21.25 32.45 24.14
C ARG A 276 -22.76 32.61 24.37
N SER A 277 -23.34 33.61 23.71
CA SER A 277 -24.79 33.83 23.69
C SER A 277 -25.20 34.34 22.30
N PRO A 278 -25.94 33.54 21.50
CA PRO A 278 -26.34 32.16 21.78
C PRO A 278 -25.14 31.18 21.81
N PRO A 279 -25.26 30.00 22.46
CA PRO A 279 -24.14 29.09 22.72
C PRO A 279 -23.36 28.61 21.49
N MET A 280 -23.98 28.59 20.31
CA MET A 280 -23.39 28.12 19.04
C MET A 280 -22.84 29.25 18.15
N CYS A 281 -22.88 30.51 18.62
CA CYS A 281 -22.41 31.64 17.83
C CYS A 281 -20.86 31.68 17.79
N PRO A 282 -20.22 31.73 16.60
CA PRO A 282 -18.75 31.78 16.50
C PRO A 282 -18.17 33.11 17.01
N ARG A 283 -16.88 33.13 17.37
CA ARG A 283 -16.16 34.33 17.82
C ARG A 283 -14.93 34.66 16.95
N PRO A 284 -14.93 35.79 16.21
CA PRO A 284 -13.79 36.21 15.39
C PRO A 284 -12.47 36.32 16.16
N ASP A 285 -12.51 36.86 17.38
CA ASP A 285 -11.30 37.05 18.19
C ASP A 285 -10.66 35.71 18.58
N SER A 286 -11.49 34.73 18.94
CA SER A 286 -11.04 33.37 19.25
C SER A 286 -10.47 32.68 18.01
N GLN A 287 -11.09 32.86 16.85
CA GLN A 287 -10.57 32.33 15.58
C GLN A 287 -9.23 32.99 15.21
N ALA A 288 -9.12 34.32 15.31
CA ALA A 288 -7.88 35.06 15.08
C ALA A 288 -6.77 34.65 16.06
N ALA A 289 -7.10 34.43 17.34
CA ALA A 289 -6.16 33.93 18.33
C ALA A 289 -5.65 32.53 18.00
N CYS A 290 -6.51 31.64 17.47
CA CYS A 290 -6.13 30.31 17.02
C CYS A 290 -5.13 30.37 15.85
N ILE A 291 -5.43 31.21 14.85
CA ILE A 291 -4.53 31.43 13.69
C ILE A 291 -3.19 31.97 14.18
N ARG A 292 -3.16 33.02 15.00
CA ARG A 292 -1.91 33.59 15.55
C ARG A 292 -1.11 32.57 16.35
N ALA A 293 -1.78 31.71 17.13
CA ALA A 293 -1.10 30.66 17.89
C ALA A 293 -0.40 29.64 16.99
N ALA A 294 -1.00 29.25 15.87
CA ALA A 294 -0.37 28.34 14.91
C ALA A 294 0.86 28.98 14.23
N TYR A 295 0.77 30.26 13.86
CA TYR A 295 1.91 31.00 13.28
C TYR A 295 3.03 31.20 14.31
N ALA A 296 2.68 31.53 15.56
CA ALA A 296 3.64 31.64 16.65
C ALA A 296 4.33 30.30 16.93
N MET A 297 3.58 29.19 16.91
CA MET A 297 4.11 27.83 17.05
C MET A 297 5.08 27.47 15.92
N ALA A 298 4.76 27.84 14.68
CA ALA A 298 5.65 27.69 13.51
C ALA A 298 6.78 28.72 13.43
N LYS A 299 6.75 29.76 14.28
CA LYS A 299 7.64 30.93 14.25
C LYS A 299 7.65 31.67 12.92
N LEU A 300 6.48 31.72 12.27
CA LEU A 300 6.28 32.43 11.03
C LEU A 300 5.77 33.85 11.33
N THR A 301 6.55 34.85 10.93
CA THR A 301 6.20 36.29 11.06
C THR A 301 5.82 36.93 9.74
N ASP A 302 6.07 36.25 8.62
CA ASP A 302 5.87 36.67 7.24
C ASP A 302 4.44 36.36 6.77
N PHE A 303 3.43 36.95 7.42
CA PHE A 303 2.01 36.72 7.12
C PHE A 303 1.63 37.05 5.66
N GLU A 304 2.39 37.93 4.99
CA GLU A 304 2.23 38.33 3.60
C GLU A 304 2.55 37.21 2.58
N THR A 305 3.28 36.17 2.98
CA THR A 305 3.62 35.05 2.09
C THR A 305 2.52 33.99 2.02
N THR A 306 1.58 33.97 2.97
CA THR A 306 0.43 33.05 2.97
C THR A 306 -0.56 33.39 1.85
N ALA A 307 -0.53 32.69 0.73
CA ALA A 307 -1.38 33.07 -0.41
C ALA A 307 -2.86 32.67 -0.24
N TYR A 308 -3.14 31.64 0.55
CA TYR A 308 -4.47 31.01 0.58
C TYR A 308 -4.93 30.61 1.99
N ILE A 309 -6.22 30.79 2.28
CA ILE A 309 -6.91 30.16 3.42
C ILE A 309 -8.05 29.29 2.92
N GLU A 310 -8.01 28.02 3.28
CA GLU A 310 -9.13 27.10 3.23
C GLU A 310 -10.00 27.34 4.47
N CYS A 311 -11.09 28.06 4.27
CA CYS A 311 -12.04 28.42 5.31
C CYS A 311 -12.84 27.19 5.79
N HIS A 312 -13.29 27.26 7.04
CA HIS A 312 -14.29 26.35 7.57
C HIS A 312 -15.58 26.44 6.75
N GLY A 313 -16.04 27.66 6.43
CA GLY A 313 -17.06 27.89 5.40
C GLY A 313 -18.46 27.41 5.78
N MET A 314 -19.04 27.98 6.84
CA MET A 314 -20.36 27.59 7.38
C MET A 314 -21.54 27.75 6.41
N GLY A 315 -21.38 28.46 5.29
CA GLY A 315 -22.45 28.71 4.32
C GLY A 315 -23.60 29.60 4.84
N THR A 316 -23.47 30.18 6.04
CA THR A 316 -24.40 31.16 6.61
C THR A 316 -23.83 32.56 6.53
N ALA A 317 -24.65 33.57 6.22
CA ALA A 317 -24.18 34.95 6.08
C ALA A 317 -23.49 35.49 7.35
N VAL A 318 -23.98 35.09 8.53
CA VAL A 318 -23.42 35.49 9.84
C VAL A 318 -22.11 34.77 10.13
N GLY A 319 -22.07 33.44 9.97
CA GLY A 319 -20.86 32.64 10.20
C GLY A 319 -19.73 33.03 9.25
N GLU A 320 -20.04 33.23 7.97
CA GLU A 320 -19.07 33.71 6.97
C GLU A 320 -18.50 35.09 7.33
N SER A 321 -19.33 36.03 7.77
CA SER A 321 -18.87 37.35 8.19
C SER A 321 -17.89 37.28 9.36
N PHE A 322 -18.19 36.44 10.37
CA PHE A 322 -17.32 36.29 11.53
C PHE A 322 -15.98 35.63 11.19
N GLU A 323 -15.99 34.56 10.39
CA GLU A 323 -14.75 33.90 9.94
C GLU A 323 -13.84 34.84 9.14
N LEU A 324 -14.40 35.59 8.19
CA LEU A 324 -13.62 36.51 7.36
C LEU A 324 -13.06 37.68 8.15
N LYS A 325 -13.79 38.19 9.15
CA LYS A 325 -13.28 39.20 10.09
C LYS A 325 -12.13 38.63 10.94
N GLY A 326 -12.24 37.40 11.41
CA GLY A 326 -11.16 36.72 12.15
C GLY A 326 -9.89 36.56 11.30
N ILE A 327 -10.02 36.17 10.04
CA ILE A 327 -8.91 36.08 9.09
C ILE A 327 -8.30 37.46 8.83
N SER A 328 -9.13 38.47 8.53
CA SER A 328 -8.65 39.83 8.25
C SER A 328 -7.96 40.47 9.45
N ALA A 329 -8.38 40.16 10.68
CA ALA A 329 -7.72 40.62 11.90
C ALA A 329 -6.28 40.09 12.06
N VAL A 330 -5.90 39.03 11.34
CA VAL A 330 -4.53 38.48 11.32
C VAL A 330 -3.77 38.94 10.10
N PHE A 331 -4.34 38.76 8.90
CA PHE A 331 -3.60 38.98 7.65
C PHE A 331 -3.83 40.37 7.05
N GLY A 332 -4.96 41.02 7.34
CA GLY A 332 -5.43 42.21 6.65
C GLY A 332 -4.46 43.40 6.71
N GLN A 333 -3.67 43.52 7.78
CA GLN A 333 -2.65 44.56 7.96
C GLN A 333 -1.43 44.38 7.03
N THR A 334 -1.15 43.15 6.62
CA THR A 334 -0.03 42.81 5.71
C THR A 334 -0.46 42.71 4.25
N ARG A 335 -1.74 42.99 3.96
CA ARG A 335 -2.35 42.86 2.64
C ARG A 335 -2.81 44.20 2.11
N SER A 336 -2.97 44.29 0.80
CA SER A 336 -3.54 45.45 0.11
C SER A 336 -4.63 45.00 -0.85
N THR A 337 -5.41 45.94 -1.36
CA THR A 337 -6.43 45.67 -2.40
C THR A 337 -5.84 45.07 -3.68
N ASN A 338 -4.56 45.35 -3.97
CA ASN A 338 -3.82 44.81 -5.11
C ASN A 338 -3.13 43.47 -4.83
N ASN A 339 -2.99 43.10 -3.55
CA ASN A 339 -2.47 41.80 -3.10
C ASN A 339 -3.38 41.19 -2.02
N PRO A 340 -4.65 40.87 -2.34
CA PRO A 340 -5.59 40.35 -1.37
C PRO A 340 -5.28 38.90 -1.03
N LEU A 341 -5.55 38.49 0.21
CA LEU A 341 -5.47 37.09 0.61
C LEU A 341 -6.61 36.30 -0.04
N ILE A 342 -6.27 35.19 -0.71
CA ILE A 342 -7.26 34.36 -1.40
C ILE A 342 -7.91 33.43 -0.38
N VAL A 343 -9.24 33.31 -0.41
CA VAL A 343 -9.97 32.43 0.49
C VAL A 343 -11.02 31.61 -0.27
N GLY A 344 -11.20 30.35 0.12
CA GLY A 344 -12.22 29.46 -0.43
C GLY A 344 -12.58 28.35 0.55
N SER A 345 -13.48 27.45 0.16
CA SER A 345 -13.84 26.28 0.98
C SER A 345 -14.22 25.11 0.09
N ILE A 346 -13.81 23.90 0.46
CA ILE A 346 -14.15 22.66 -0.22
C ILE A 346 -15.61 22.26 -0.01
N LYS A 347 -16.25 22.75 1.06
CA LYS A 347 -17.66 22.47 1.36
C LYS A 347 -18.60 22.96 0.26
N SER A 348 -18.20 23.94 -0.54
CA SER A 348 -18.94 24.36 -1.73
C SER A 348 -18.98 23.31 -2.83
N SER A 349 -18.06 22.36 -2.82
CA SER A 349 -17.95 21.31 -3.83
C SER A 349 -18.54 19.99 -3.33
N ILE A 350 -18.36 19.63 -2.06
CA ILE A 350 -18.70 18.29 -1.55
C ILE A 350 -19.64 18.27 -0.33
N GLY A 351 -20.17 19.43 0.08
CA GLY A 351 -20.96 19.54 1.30
C GLY A 351 -20.11 19.46 2.58
N ASP A 352 -20.78 19.50 3.73
CA ASP A 352 -20.13 19.38 5.03
C ASP A 352 -20.15 17.93 5.52
N SER A 353 -19.00 17.25 5.46
CA SER A 353 -18.80 15.92 6.02
C SER A 353 -18.55 15.91 7.54
N GLU A 354 -18.98 16.97 8.24
CA GLU A 354 -18.97 17.10 9.69
C GLU A 354 -17.58 16.80 10.27
N ALA A 355 -17.45 15.78 11.11
CA ALA A 355 -16.18 15.42 11.75
C ALA A 355 -15.05 15.11 10.75
N ALA A 356 -15.37 14.70 9.52
CA ALA A 356 -14.41 14.41 8.46
C ALA A 356 -14.01 15.63 7.61
N SER A 357 -14.70 16.77 7.74
CA SER A 357 -14.59 17.90 6.81
C SER A 357 -13.21 18.57 6.78
N GLY A 358 -12.52 18.56 7.92
CA GLY A 358 -11.19 19.12 8.08
C GLY A 358 -10.13 18.48 7.17
N LEU A 359 -10.12 17.14 7.11
CA LEU A 359 -9.17 16.41 6.26
C LEU A 359 -9.43 16.61 4.78
N SER A 360 -10.69 16.74 4.35
CA SER A 360 -11.00 17.06 2.95
C SER A 360 -10.34 18.38 2.51
N GLY A 361 -10.36 19.40 3.38
CA GLY A 361 -9.66 20.67 3.17
C GLY A 361 -8.14 20.53 3.12
N LEU A 362 -7.56 19.72 4.02
CA LEU A 362 -6.13 19.40 4.02
C LEU A 362 -5.67 18.71 2.73
N ILE A 363 -6.46 17.75 2.24
CA ILE A 363 -6.20 17.04 0.97
C ILE A 363 -6.26 18.02 -0.20
N LYS A 364 -7.29 18.88 -0.26
CA LYS A 364 -7.39 19.92 -1.30
C LYS A 364 -6.17 20.83 -1.33
N ILE A 365 -5.70 21.31 -0.17
CA ILE A 365 -4.51 22.18 -0.12
C ILE A 365 -3.26 21.44 -0.56
N THR A 366 -3.09 20.20 -0.13
CA THR A 366 -1.94 19.37 -0.57
C THR A 366 -1.91 19.26 -2.09
N LEU A 367 -3.03 18.89 -2.72
CA LEU A 367 -3.16 18.81 -4.18
C LEU A 367 -2.93 20.17 -4.87
N SER A 368 -3.46 21.24 -4.27
CA SER A 368 -3.29 22.61 -4.79
C SER A 368 -1.83 23.06 -4.83
N ILE A 369 -1.06 22.71 -3.80
CA ILE A 369 0.38 22.99 -3.69
C ILE A 369 1.17 22.23 -4.77
N GLU A 370 0.86 20.95 -4.95
CA GLU A 370 1.53 20.07 -5.93
C GLU A 370 1.27 20.47 -7.37
N GLU A 371 0.07 20.96 -7.66
CA GLU A 371 -0.31 21.45 -8.98
C GLU A 371 0.07 22.92 -9.20
N GLY A 372 0.38 23.65 -8.13
CA GLY A 372 0.65 25.08 -8.20
C GLY A 372 -0.57 25.88 -8.63
N LEU A 373 -1.77 25.44 -8.28
CA LEU A 373 -3.05 26.02 -8.67
C LEU A 373 -3.98 26.14 -7.46
N ILE A 374 -4.76 27.21 -7.37
CA ILE A 374 -5.81 27.40 -6.35
C ILE A 374 -7.17 27.14 -7.01
N PRO A 375 -7.90 26.07 -6.64
CA PRO A 375 -9.20 25.75 -7.21
C PRO A 375 -10.25 26.84 -7.02
N GLY A 376 -11.10 27.01 -8.03
CA GLY A 376 -12.30 27.84 -7.93
C GLY A 376 -13.29 27.30 -6.89
N THR A 377 -14.02 28.20 -6.23
CA THR A 377 -15.14 27.83 -5.35
C THR A 377 -16.42 27.77 -6.20
N PRO A 378 -16.97 26.57 -6.52
CA PRO A 378 -18.28 26.45 -7.17
C PRO A 378 -19.34 27.18 -6.36
N SER A 379 -20.41 27.64 -7.01
CA SER A 379 -21.49 28.48 -6.43
C SER A 379 -21.05 29.87 -5.98
N CYS A 380 -21.06 30.84 -6.90
CA CYS A 380 -21.36 32.25 -6.61
C CYS A 380 -21.60 33.04 -7.92
N PRO A 381 -22.87 33.34 -8.30
CA PRO A 381 -23.15 34.37 -9.32
C PRO A 381 -22.81 35.78 -8.81
N THR A 382 -23.08 36.07 -7.52
CA THR A 382 -22.89 37.39 -6.89
C THR A 382 -22.50 37.23 -5.42
N LEU A 383 -21.35 37.82 -5.00
CA LEU A 383 -20.92 37.82 -3.59
C LEU A 383 -21.99 38.47 -2.72
N SER A 384 -22.21 37.97 -1.49
CA SER A 384 -23.15 38.60 -0.55
C SER A 384 -22.80 40.07 -0.33
N SER A 385 -23.77 40.98 -0.53
CA SER A 385 -23.62 42.42 -0.26
C SER A 385 -23.39 42.74 1.22
N LYS A 386 -23.59 41.76 2.11
CA LYS A 386 -23.37 41.90 3.56
C LYS A 386 -21.90 41.77 3.98
N VAL A 387 -20.98 41.41 3.06
CA VAL A 387 -19.54 41.29 3.33
C VAL A 387 -18.74 42.07 2.29
N ASN A 388 -18.04 43.11 2.74
CA ASN A 388 -17.13 43.86 1.88
C ASN A 388 -15.73 43.22 1.87
N TYR A 389 -15.47 42.39 0.85
CA TYR A 389 -14.19 41.69 0.68
C TYR A 389 -13.01 42.64 0.45
N GLN A 390 -13.24 43.77 -0.24
CA GLN A 390 -12.19 44.74 -0.51
C GLN A 390 -11.72 45.42 0.78
N GLU A 391 -12.64 45.81 1.67
CA GLU A 391 -12.31 46.37 3.00
C GLU A 391 -11.55 45.38 3.88
N LEU A 392 -11.79 44.08 3.73
CA LEU A 392 -11.10 43.04 4.49
C LEU A 392 -9.74 42.64 3.89
N ASN A 393 -9.36 43.19 2.72
CA ASN A 393 -8.21 42.76 1.90
C ASN A 393 -8.24 41.26 1.54
N LEU A 394 -9.44 40.73 1.27
CA LEU A 394 -9.67 39.31 0.94
C LEU A 394 -10.24 39.16 -0.47
N ARG A 395 -10.05 37.99 -1.10
CA ARG A 395 -10.60 37.68 -2.43
C ARG A 395 -11.09 36.24 -2.53
N SER A 396 -12.27 36.06 -3.12
CA SER A 396 -12.77 34.74 -3.58
C SER A 396 -12.42 34.53 -5.05
N VAL A 397 -12.16 33.30 -5.45
CA VAL A 397 -11.97 32.93 -6.87
C VAL A 397 -13.07 31.99 -7.35
N LYS A 398 -13.65 32.29 -8.51
CA LYS A 398 -14.74 31.49 -9.12
C LYS A 398 -14.19 30.37 -10.02
N SER A 399 -13.10 30.65 -10.71
CA SER A 399 -12.34 29.69 -11.52
C SER A 399 -11.01 29.39 -10.87
N THR A 400 -10.43 28.25 -11.23
CA THR A 400 -9.08 27.87 -10.82
C THR A 400 -8.07 28.88 -11.35
N ILE A 401 -7.15 29.34 -10.49
CA ILE A 401 -6.10 30.30 -10.85
C ILE A 401 -4.72 29.73 -10.53
N PRO A 402 -3.65 30.20 -11.20
CA PRO A 402 -2.29 29.92 -10.79
C PRO A 402 -2.01 30.38 -9.36
N TRP A 403 -1.17 29.62 -8.66
CA TRP A 403 -0.64 30.07 -7.38
C TRP A 403 0.20 31.36 -7.58
N PRO A 404 0.05 32.40 -6.75
CA PRO A 404 0.83 33.63 -6.89
C PRO A 404 2.35 33.39 -6.93
N ARG A 405 3.03 33.91 -7.97
CA ARG A 405 4.47 33.63 -8.26
C ARG A 405 5.46 34.07 -7.17
N ALA A 406 5.12 35.09 -6.37
CA ALA A 406 6.05 35.71 -5.41
C ALA A 406 6.00 35.08 -4.00
N SER A 407 5.20 34.05 -3.79
CA SER A 407 5.02 33.40 -2.48
C SER A 407 5.53 31.97 -2.50
N ILE A 408 6.17 31.53 -1.41
CA ILE A 408 6.15 30.10 -1.06
C ILE A 408 4.70 29.62 -1.10
N LYS A 409 4.45 28.41 -1.61
CA LYS A 409 3.08 27.87 -1.65
C LYS A 409 2.61 27.48 -0.25
N ARG A 410 2.19 28.49 0.52
CA ARG A 410 1.71 28.39 1.90
C ARG A 410 0.21 28.63 1.98
N ALA A 411 -0.49 27.75 2.66
CA ALA A 411 -1.90 27.90 2.98
C ALA A 411 -2.23 27.58 4.44
N GLY A 412 -3.26 28.23 4.96
CA GLY A 412 -3.87 27.88 6.25
C GLY A 412 -5.20 27.15 6.07
N ILE A 413 -5.53 26.26 7.00
CA ILE A 413 -6.81 25.52 7.02
C ILE A 413 -7.52 25.81 8.32
N ASN A 414 -8.78 26.27 8.23
CA ASN A 414 -9.66 26.47 9.38
C ASN A 414 -10.65 25.30 9.51
N SER A 415 -10.86 24.81 10.72
CA SER A 415 -12.07 24.06 11.05
C SER A 415 -12.61 24.39 12.44
N PHE A 416 -13.87 24.79 12.50
CA PHE A 416 -14.53 25.28 13.71
C PHE A 416 -15.74 24.40 14.02
N GLY A 417 -15.71 23.69 15.16
CA GLY A 417 -16.82 22.84 15.58
C GLY A 417 -17.95 23.67 16.20
N TYR A 418 -19.21 23.22 16.10
CA TYR A 418 -20.33 23.92 16.72
C TYR A 418 -20.23 23.98 18.26
N GLY A 419 -19.49 23.06 18.88
CA GLY A 419 -19.09 23.14 20.30
C GLY A 419 -18.09 24.28 20.61
N GLY A 420 -17.58 24.95 19.59
CA GLY A 420 -16.61 26.05 19.59
C GLY A 420 -15.16 25.68 19.77
N THR A 421 -14.81 24.41 19.61
CA THR A 421 -13.41 24.03 19.42
C THR A 421 -12.98 24.51 18.05
N ASN A 422 -11.94 25.34 18.00
CA ASN A 422 -11.38 25.85 16.76
C ASN A 422 -10.02 25.20 16.51
N CYS A 423 -9.74 24.81 15.27
CA CYS A 423 -8.43 24.31 14.85
C CYS A 423 -7.92 25.11 13.64
N HIS A 424 -6.62 25.41 13.63
CA HIS A 424 -5.92 25.99 12.49
C HIS A 424 -4.61 25.23 12.20
N ILE A 425 -4.38 24.87 10.94
CA ILE A 425 -3.17 24.17 10.46
C ILE A 425 -2.53 24.97 9.32
N ILE A 426 -1.20 25.09 9.32
CA ILE A 426 -0.41 25.75 8.28
C ILE A 426 0.33 24.69 7.45
N VAL A 427 0.17 24.75 6.14
CA VAL A 427 0.77 23.79 5.17
C VAL A 427 1.60 24.54 4.14
N GLU A 428 2.75 24.00 3.77
CA GLU A 428 3.67 24.53 2.76
C GLU A 428 4.14 23.48 1.75
N GLU A 429 4.69 23.94 0.62
CA GLU A 429 5.47 23.11 -0.30
C GLU A 429 6.81 22.68 0.32
N ALA A 430 7.27 21.49 -0.07
CA ALA A 430 8.58 20.97 0.33
C ALA A 430 9.69 21.26 -0.69
N GLN A 431 9.35 21.72 -1.92
CA GLN A 431 10.28 21.72 -3.06
C GLN A 431 11.59 22.47 -2.78
N GLN A 432 11.52 23.69 -2.26
CA GLN A 432 12.72 24.47 -1.95
C GLN A 432 13.65 23.79 -0.94
N LEU A 433 13.10 22.99 -0.01
CA LEU A 433 13.89 22.20 0.92
C LEU A 433 14.50 20.97 0.25
N LEU A 434 13.73 20.28 -0.59
CA LEU A 434 14.20 19.10 -1.32
C LEU A 434 15.36 19.46 -2.24
N ASP A 435 15.27 20.60 -2.94
CA ASP A 435 16.33 21.13 -3.80
C ASP A 435 17.62 21.39 -3.01
N ARG A 436 17.51 22.01 -1.82
CA ARG A 436 18.66 22.29 -0.95
C ARG A 436 19.36 21.03 -0.43
N ARG A 437 18.60 19.95 -0.19
CA ARG A 437 19.13 18.67 0.31
C ARG A 437 19.53 17.69 -0.80
N GLY A 438 19.38 18.06 -2.08
CA GLY A 438 19.68 17.18 -3.21
C GLY A 438 18.79 15.94 -3.23
N THR A 439 17.57 16.03 -2.68
CA THR A 439 16.62 14.90 -2.62
C THR A 439 15.60 15.03 -3.73
N ILE A 440 15.26 13.91 -4.36
CA ILE A 440 14.35 13.88 -5.50
C ILE A 440 12.90 13.95 -4.98
N PRO A 441 12.04 14.82 -5.53
CA PRO A 441 10.63 14.84 -5.17
C PRO A 441 9.92 13.57 -5.65
N HIS A 442 8.80 13.26 -5.01
CA HIS A 442 7.91 12.19 -5.44
C HIS A 442 7.48 12.37 -6.92
N ARG A 443 7.11 11.28 -7.58
CA ARG A 443 6.69 11.30 -8.98
C ARG A 443 5.17 11.19 -9.09
N ARG A 444 4.63 11.80 -10.13
CA ARG A 444 3.23 11.68 -10.54
C ARG A 444 3.20 11.08 -11.95
N SER A 445 2.25 10.19 -12.16
CA SER A 445 1.98 9.57 -13.45
C SER A 445 1.08 10.45 -14.31
N PHE A 446 0.17 11.23 -13.71
CA PHE A 446 -0.61 12.22 -14.45
C PHE A 446 0.22 13.46 -14.79
N LEU A 447 0.12 13.92 -16.04
CA LEU A 447 0.75 15.17 -16.48
C LEU A 447 0.10 16.38 -15.78
N SER A 448 0.91 17.27 -15.21
CA SER A 448 0.40 18.49 -14.57
C SER A 448 -0.15 19.45 -15.61
N THR A 449 -1.32 20.04 -15.32
CA THR A 449 -1.95 21.06 -16.17
C THR A 449 -1.12 22.33 -16.25
N SER A 450 -0.31 22.64 -15.22
CA SER A 450 0.62 23.77 -15.25
C SER A 450 1.70 23.60 -16.33
N ARG A 451 2.22 22.39 -16.54
CA ARG A 451 3.11 22.09 -17.67
C ARG A 451 2.39 22.24 -19.01
N MET A 452 1.17 21.75 -19.14
CA MET A 452 0.40 21.84 -20.39
C MET A 452 -0.02 23.28 -20.76
N MET A 453 -0.13 24.20 -19.80
CA MET A 453 -0.51 25.61 -20.06
C MET A 453 0.67 26.51 -20.45
N TRP A 454 1.92 26.05 -20.25
CA TRP A 454 3.14 26.83 -20.46
C TRP A 454 4.22 26.08 -21.27
N MET A 455 3.88 24.96 -21.91
CA MET A 455 4.74 24.35 -22.93
C MET A 455 4.70 25.22 -24.18
N ASP A 456 5.79 25.94 -24.45
CA ASP A 456 6.06 26.48 -25.78
C ASP A 456 6.35 25.30 -26.74
N GLU A 457 5.99 25.44 -28.03
CA GLU A 457 6.16 24.40 -29.06
C GLU A 457 7.62 23.88 -29.18
N ASP A 458 8.60 24.64 -28.69
CA ASP A 458 10.03 24.28 -28.72
C ASP A 458 10.46 23.31 -27.59
N GLU A 459 9.67 23.13 -26.51
CA GLU A 459 9.98 22.15 -25.44
C GLU A 459 9.58 20.70 -25.79
N GLU A 460 8.76 20.50 -26.84
CA GLU A 460 8.45 19.16 -27.36
C GLU A 460 9.72 18.45 -27.86
N GLU A 461 10.66 19.17 -28.50
CA GLU A 461 11.87 18.56 -29.05
C GLU A 461 12.94 18.27 -27.97
N GLY A 462 13.07 19.12 -26.94
CA GLY A 462 14.10 18.99 -25.90
C GLY A 462 13.87 17.85 -24.91
N HIS A 463 12.61 17.52 -24.60
CA HIS A 463 12.26 16.40 -23.72
C HIS A 463 12.05 15.09 -24.49
N ALA A 464 11.58 15.13 -25.74
CA ALA A 464 11.58 13.97 -26.62
C ALA A 464 13.00 13.48 -26.94
N ALA A 465 13.98 14.39 -27.06
CA ALA A 465 15.38 14.04 -27.29
C ALA A 465 16.08 13.38 -26.09
N SER A 466 15.57 13.56 -24.85
CA SER A 466 16.10 12.90 -23.65
C SER A 466 15.50 11.50 -23.42
N GLN A 467 14.39 11.17 -24.10
CA GLN A 467 13.91 9.80 -24.24
C GLN A 467 14.76 9.08 -25.30
N SER A 468 16.04 8.89 -24.98
CA SER A 468 16.80 7.79 -25.55
C SER A 468 15.93 6.55 -25.36
N SER A 469 15.53 5.94 -26.48
CA SER A 469 14.72 4.74 -26.58
C SER A 469 15.42 3.57 -25.88
N SER A 470 15.33 3.56 -24.56
CA SER A 470 15.95 2.54 -23.74
C SER A 470 15.20 1.23 -23.97
N CYS A 471 15.88 0.28 -24.60
CA CYS A 471 15.46 -1.11 -24.71
C CYS A 471 15.57 -1.88 -23.37
N THR A 472 15.81 -1.21 -22.23
CA THR A 472 15.93 -1.89 -20.93
C THR A 472 14.60 -2.50 -20.51
N SER A 473 14.59 -3.82 -20.36
CA SER A 473 13.42 -4.55 -19.89
C SER A 473 13.32 -4.49 -18.37
N HIS A 474 12.11 -4.32 -17.85
CA HIS A 474 11.77 -4.29 -16.42
C HIS A 474 10.71 -5.35 -16.12
N VAL A 475 10.73 -5.88 -14.90
CA VAL A 475 9.67 -6.73 -14.35
C VAL A 475 8.69 -5.87 -13.57
N LEU A 476 7.42 -5.87 -13.99
CA LEU A 476 6.31 -5.30 -13.23
C LEU A 476 5.67 -6.37 -12.37
N LEU A 477 5.46 -6.07 -11.08
CA LEU A 477 4.84 -6.96 -10.12
C LEU A 477 3.47 -6.45 -9.71
N ILE A 478 2.48 -7.34 -9.67
CA ILE A 478 1.15 -7.05 -9.16
C ILE A 478 0.77 -8.17 -8.19
N SER A 479 -0.01 -7.85 -7.15
CA SER A 479 -0.59 -8.87 -6.29
C SER A 479 -1.96 -8.46 -5.79
N ALA A 480 -2.72 -9.44 -5.28
CA ALA A 480 -3.95 -9.20 -4.55
C ALA A 480 -4.25 -10.33 -3.56
N HIS A 481 -5.10 -10.04 -2.59
CA HIS A 481 -5.54 -11.02 -1.59
C HIS A 481 -6.52 -12.05 -2.16
N LYS A 482 -7.30 -11.68 -3.20
CA LYS A 482 -8.24 -12.57 -3.90
C LYS A 482 -7.92 -12.63 -5.40
N PRO A 483 -8.25 -13.75 -6.09
CA PRO A 483 -8.05 -13.87 -7.54
C PRO A 483 -8.77 -12.78 -8.34
N LEU A 484 -9.99 -12.43 -7.92
CA LEU A 484 -10.80 -11.41 -8.61
C LEU A 484 -10.18 -10.01 -8.48
N SER A 485 -9.72 -9.64 -7.29
CA SER A 485 -8.97 -8.40 -7.07
C SER A 485 -7.68 -8.35 -7.89
N LEU A 486 -6.99 -9.48 -8.10
CA LEU A 486 -5.81 -9.53 -8.98
C LEU A 486 -6.17 -9.17 -10.41
N GLN A 487 -7.28 -9.70 -10.92
CA GLN A 487 -7.78 -9.36 -12.27
C GLN A 487 -8.13 -7.88 -12.39
N TYR A 488 -8.79 -7.31 -11.37
CA TYR A 488 -9.14 -5.90 -11.33
C TYR A 488 -7.89 -5.00 -11.27
N ASN A 489 -6.94 -5.29 -10.38
CA ASN A 489 -5.68 -4.56 -10.25
C ASN A 489 -4.91 -4.52 -11.59
N LYS A 490 -4.77 -5.66 -12.27
CA LYS A 490 -4.13 -5.73 -13.59
C LYS A 490 -4.85 -4.85 -14.62
N LYS A 491 -6.18 -4.96 -14.69
CA LYS A 491 -6.98 -4.20 -15.64
C LYS A 491 -6.89 -2.70 -15.37
N GLU A 492 -6.91 -2.30 -14.09
CA GLU A 492 -6.86 -0.90 -13.69
C GLU A 492 -5.51 -0.25 -13.98
N ILE A 493 -4.41 -0.92 -13.64
CA ILE A 493 -3.07 -0.45 -13.97
C ILE A 493 -2.88 -0.33 -15.48
N LEU A 494 -3.30 -1.32 -16.27
CA LEU A 494 -3.18 -1.23 -17.73
C LEU A 494 -4.02 -0.10 -18.33
N ARG A 495 -5.26 0.10 -17.84
CA ARG A 495 -6.12 1.21 -18.28
C ARG A 495 -5.51 2.56 -17.93
N HIS A 496 -4.98 2.69 -16.71
CA HIS A 496 -4.29 3.90 -16.23
C HIS A 496 -3.11 4.24 -17.13
N LEU A 497 -2.23 3.27 -17.36
CA LEU A 497 -1.05 3.46 -18.21
C LEU A 497 -1.43 3.76 -19.67
N ALA A 498 -2.56 3.24 -20.17
CA ALA A 498 -3.05 3.53 -21.52
C ALA A 498 -3.68 4.93 -21.68
N SER A 499 -3.89 5.68 -20.59
CA SER A 499 -4.46 7.02 -20.64
C SER A 499 -3.52 8.02 -21.30
N LEU A 500 -4.05 8.87 -22.19
CA LEU A 500 -3.25 9.86 -22.93
C LEU A 500 -2.50 10.85 -22.03
N ASN A 501 -3.10 11.18 -20.88
CA ASN A 501 -2.55 12.12 -19.90
C ASN A 501 -1.61 11.46 -18.87
N VAL A 502 -1.27 10.18 -19.05
CA VAL A 502 -0.37 9.44 -18.17
C VAL A 502 0.98 9.25 -18.83
N ARG A 503 2.05 9.58 -18.10
CA ARG A 503 3.44 9.31 -18.45
C ARG A 503 4.16 8.83 -17.20
N VAL A 504 4.91 7.75 -17.33
CA VAL A 504 5.66 7.16 -16.21
C VAL A 504 7.06 6.81 -16.69
N ASP A 505 8.04 7.02 -15.81
CA ASP A 505 9.32 6.36 -15.95
C ASP A 505 9.14 4.87 -15.59
N LEU A 506 9.74 3.99 -16.39
CA LEU A 506 9.56 2.55 -16.23
C LEU A 506 10.29 2.02 -14.98
N GLY A 507 11.43 2.63 -14.62
CA GLY A 507 12.17 2.31 -13.41
C GLY A 507 11.40 2.70 -12.15
N ASP A 508 10.87 3.92 -12.11
CA ASP A 508 10.02 4.41 -11.01
C ASP A 508 8.74 3.57 -10.85
N LEU A 509 8.11 3.16 -11.96
CA LEU A 509 6.94 2.28 -11.94
C LEU A 509 7.28 0.90 -11.38
N ALA A 510 8.36 0.29 -11.87
CA ALA A 510 8.79 -1.02 -11.41
C ALA A 510 9.14 -0.99 -9.92
N TYR A 511 9.94 0.01 -9.50
CA TYR A 511 10.28 0.27 -8.09
C TYR A 511 9.04 0.46 -7.21
N THR A 512 8.08 1.28 -7.64
CA THR A 512 6.87 1.54 -6.86
C THR A 512 6.07 0.26 -6.66
N LEU A 513 5.90 -0.54 -7.72
CA LEU A 513 5.14 -1.78 -7.68
C LEU A 513 5.86 -2.93 -6.94
N SER A 514 7.20 -2.95 -6.94
CA SER A 514 7.98 -4.01 -6.31
C SER A 514 8.39 -3.71 -4.86
N ASP A 515 8.72 -2.47 -4.52
CA ASP A 515 9.33 -2.16 -3.22
C ASP A 515 8.40 -1.34 -2.33
N ARG A 516 7.42 -0.65 -2.92
CA ARG A 516 6.54 0.32 -2.25
C ARG A 516 5.07 -0.12 -2.24
N ARG A 517 4.82 -1.42 -2.44
CA ARG A 517 3.50 -2.07 -2.36
C ARG A 517 3.56 -3.33 -1.51
N SER A 518 2.41 -3.78 -1.04
CA SER A 518 2.30 -5.04 -0.31
C SER A 518 2.23 -6.22 -1.29
N HIS A 519 2.91 -7.32 -0.99
CA HIS A 519 2.84 -8.55 -1.79
C HIS A 519 1.94 -9.59 -1.15
N HIS A 520 0.80 -9.82 -1.80
CA HIS A 520 -0.24 -10.77 -1.37
C HIS A 520 -0.02 -12.17 -1.98
N PHE A 521 -0.94 -13.09 -1.68
CA PHE A 521 -0.86 -14.51 -2.07
C PHE A 521 -1.09 -14.73 -3.57
N HIS A 522 -2.07 -14.04 -4.18
CA HIS A 522 -2.26 -14.09 -5.62
C HIS A 522 -1.37 -13.06 -6.27
N ARG A 523 -0.49 -13.50 -7.16
CA ARG A 523 0.58 -12.69 -7.74
C ARG A 523 0.52 -12.74 -9.25
N ALA A 524 1.00 -11.68 -9.87
CA ALA A 524 1.23 -11.63 -11.30
C ALA A 524 2.51 -10.86 -11.59
N TYR A 525 3.18 -11.21 -12.69
CA TYR A 525 4.30 -10.42 -13.19
C TYR A 525 4.24 -10.27 -14.71
N SER A 526 4.87 -9.22 -15.24
CA SER A 526 5.10 -9.05 -16.67
C SER A 526 6.49 -8.47 -16.94
N VAL A 527 7.16 -8.95 -17.99
CA VAL A 527 8.43 -8.39 -18.46
C VAL A 527 8.12 -7.42 -19.61
N VAL A 528 8.47 -6.15 -19.43
CA VAL A 528 8.11 -5.08 -20.35
C VAL A 528 9.29 -4.18 -20.66
N THR A 529 9.23 -3.50 -21.79
CA THR A 529 10.05 -2.33 -22.13
C THR A 529 9.15 -1.11 -22.24
N SER A 530 9.71 0.09 -22.36
CA SER A 530 8.90 1.31 -22.53
C SER A 530 7.95 1.23 -23.72
N SER A 531 8.35 0.56 -24.82
CA SER A 531 7.50 0.40 -26.02
C SER A 531 6.41 -0.66 -25.87
N THR A 532 6.56 -1.63 -24.96
CA THR A 532 5.61 -2.73 -24.77
C THR A 532 4.75 -2.57 -23.52
N LEU A 533 4.92 -1.50 -22.76
CA LEU A 533 4.27 -1.28 -21.46
C LEU A 533 2.74 -1.37 -21.53
N HIS A 534 2.12 -0.72 -22.53
CA HIS A 534 0.66 -0.72 -22.70
C HIS A 534 0.10 -2.08 -23.15
N GLN A 535 0.95 -3.00 -23.61
CA GLN A 535 0.59 -4.34 -24.07
C GLN A 535 1.08 -5.42 -23.11
N ALA A 536 1.41 -5.06 -21.86
CA ALA A 536 1.97 -5.99 -20.89
C ALA A 536 1.05 -7.21 -20.70
N ARG A 537 1.62 -8.40 -20.88
CA ARG A 537 0.94 -9.67 -20.65
C ARG A 537 1.41 -10.23 -19.33
N PHE A 538 0.49 -10.32 -18.38
CA PHE A 538 0.78 -10.80 -17.04
C PHE A 538 0.68 -12.33 -16.98
N VAL A 539 1.68 -12.94 -16.34
CA VAL A 539 1.66 -14.35 -15.93
C VAL A 539 1.18 -14.40 -14.49
N ASP A 540 0.12 -15.17 -14.25
CA ASP A 540 -0.50 -15.29 -12.93
C ASP A 540 0.06 -16.49 -12.16
N GLY A 541 0.09 -16.38 -10.84
CA GLY A 541 0.47 -17.45 -9.93
C GLY A 541 -0.08 -17.23 -8.53
N MET A 542 0.15 -18.22 -7.67
CA MET A 542 -0.21 -18.16 -6.26
C MET A 542 0.97 -18.67 -5.45
N THR A 543 1.26 -17.98 -4.35
CA THR A 543 2.36 -18.38 -3.46
C THR A 543 2.10 -19.75 -2.84
N LEU A 544 3.18 -20.49 -2.59
CA LEU A 544 3.10 -21.65 -1.71
C LEU A 544 2.76 -21.24 -0.27
N ALA A 545 2.22 -22.16 0.52
CA ALA A 545 1.87 -21.92 1.92
C ALA A 545 3.09 -21.69 2.83
N ARG A 546 4.27 -22.12 2.38
CA ARG A 546 5.57 -21.90 3.01
C ARG A 546 6.53 -21.27 2.01
N GLU A 547 7.64 -20.73 2.50
CA GLU A 547 8.71 -20.26 1.63
C GLU A 547 9.23 -21.42 0.74
N PRO A 548 9.32 -21.21 -0.60
CA PRO A 548 9.82 -22.22 -1.52
C PRO A 548 11.32 -22.46 -1.32
N ARG A 549 11.73 -23.73 -1.31
CA ARG A 549 13.12 -24.15 -1.33
C ARG A 549 13.61 -24.19 -2.77
N ILE A 550 14.75 -23.56 -3.02
CA ILE A 550 15.36 -23.49 -4.36
C ILE A 550 16.54 -24.45 -4.43
N GLY A 551 16.65 -25.23 -5.51
CA GLY A 551 17.84 -26.00 -5.86
C GLY A 551 18.46 -25.46 -7.15
N PHE A 552 19.80 -25.35 -7.21
CA PHE A 552 20.49 -24.98 -8.45
C PHE A 552 21.12 -26.19 -9.13
N ILE A 553 21.01 -26.22 -10.45
CA ILE A 553 21.60 -27.24 -11.32
C ILE A 553 22.54 -26.55 -12.29
N PHE A 554 23.81 -26.93 -12.32
CA PHE A 554 24.83 -26.30 -13.16
C PHE A 554 25.13 -27.15 -14.40
N THR A 555 25.05 -26.54 -15.57
CA THR A 555 25.38 -27.19 -16.85
C THR A 555 26.87 -27.52 -16.97
N GLY A 556 27.22 -28.63 -17.61
CA GLY A 556 28.59 -28.90 -18.04
C GLY A 556 28.96 -28.26 -19.38
N GLN A 557 30.12 -28.65 -19.91
CA GLN A 557 30.60 -28.28 -21.25
C GLN A 557 29.63 -28.74 -22.36
N GLY A 558 29.54 -27.99 -23.47
CA GLY A 558 28.78 -28.35 -24.68
C GLY A 558 27.52 -27.52 -24.90
N SER A 559 27.18 -26.66 -23.93
CA SER A 559 26.01 -25.76 -23.99
C SER A 559 26.35 -24.38 -24.57
N GLN A 560 27.64 -24.00 -24.67
CA GLN A 560 28.11 -22.70 -25.13
C GLN A 560 27.68 -22.34 -26.56
N TRP A 561 27.55 -21.04 -26.82
CA TRP A 561 27.16 -20.49 -28.12
C TRP A 561 27.66 -19.04 -28.26
N SER A 562 27.81 -18.58 -29.50
CA SER A 562 28.35 -17.24 -29.79
C SER A 562 27.51 -16.14 -29.15
N GLN A 563 28.16 -15.18 -28.48
CA GLN A 563 27.53 -14.02 -27.82
C GLN A 563 26.63 -14.36 -26.61
N MET A 564 26.78 -15.54 -26.01
CA MET A 564 25.95 -16.01 -24.89
C MET A 564 25.96 -15.11 -23.65
N GLY A 565 26.98 -14.26 -23.46
CA GLY A 565 27.07 -13.34 -22.33
C GLY A 565 26.57 -11.92 -22.61
N THR A 566 26.37 -11.54 -23.89
CA THR A 566 26.09 -10.15 -24.31
C THR A 566 24.90 -9.55 -23.59
N ALA A 567 23.77 -10.24 -23.60
CA ALA A 567 22.53 -9.71 -23.05
C ALA A 567 22.63 -9.54 -21.53
N LEU A 568 23.17 -10.55 -20.84
CA LEU A 568 23.33 -10.54 -19.39
C LEU A 568 24.26 -9.40 -18.94
N ILE A 569 25.43 -9.27 -19.57
CA ILE A 569 26.45 -8.26 -19.23
C ILE A 569 25.92 -6.84 -19.49
N LYS A 570 25.16 -6.65 -20.58
CA LYS A 570 24.59 -5.34 -20.92
C LYS A 570 23.44 -4.95 -19.99
N THR A 571 22.64 -5.92 -19.54
CA THR A 571 21.45 -5.67 -18.71
C THR A 571 21.77 -5.61 -17.22
N PHE A 572 22.78 -6.31 -16.72
CA PHE A 572 23.05 -6.39 -15.28
C PHE A 572 24.47 -5.91 -14.93
N PRO A 573 24.62 -4.75 -14.26
CA PRO A 573 25.94 -4.21 -13.88
C PRO A 573 26.78 -5.14 -12.99
N GLU A 574 26.15 -5.94 -12.14
CA GLU A 574 26.77 -6.96 -11.32
C GLU A 574 27.37 -8.11 -12.14
N ALA A 575 26.71 -8.52 -13.24
CA ALA A 575 27.26 -9.49 -14.17
C ALA A 575 28.50 -8.92 -14.88
N ALA A 576 28.43 -7.67 -15.34
CA ALA A 576 29.57 -6.98 -15.95
C ALA A 576 30.77 -6.86 -15.00
N ARG A 577 30.53 -6.44 -13.75
CA ARG A 577 31.57 -6.38 -12.70
C ARG A 577 32.15 -7.76 -12.41
N ARG A 578 31.31 -8.80 -12.36
CA ARG A 578 31.76 -10.18 -12.14
C ARG A 578 32.69 -10.65 -13.25
N ILE A 579 32.29 -10.50 -14.51
CA ILE A 579 33.12 -10.89 -15.66
C ILE A 579 34.44 -10.12 -15.67
N LYS A 580 34.41 -8.81 -15.42
CA LYS A 580 35.64 -8.00 -15.36
C LYS A 580 36.59 -8.48 -14.26
N HIS A 581 36.07 -8.82 -13.09
CA HIS A 581 36.89 -9.37 -12.00
C HIS A 581 37.54 -10.71 -12.40
N LEU A 582 36.74 -11.64 -12.93
CA LEU A 582 37.25 -12.94 -13.39
C LEU A 582 38.30 -12.80 -14.50
N ASP A 583 38.12 -11.84 -15.40
CA ASP A 583 39.07 -11.54 -16.46
C ASP A 583 40.41 -11.06 -15.88
N ASN A 584 40.37 -10.13 -14.92
CA ASN A 584 41.58 -9.68 -14.22
C ASN A 584 42.31 -10.82 -13.51
N VAL A 585 41.58 -11.78 -12.92
CA VAL A 585 42.17 -12.97 -12.28
C VAL A 585 42.94 -13.79 -13.31
N LEU A 586 42.33 -14.10 -14.47
CA LEU A 586 43.02 -14.85 -15.53
C LEU A 586 44.21 -14.09 -16.12
N GLN A 587 44.08 -12.78 -16.30
CA GLN A 587 45.15 -11.91 -16.82
C GLN A 587 46.33 -11.75 -15.85
N SER A 588 46.13 -12.06 -14.56
CA SER A 588 47.20 -12.03 -13.54
C SER A 588 48.02 -13.32 -13.46
N LEU A 589 47.61 -14.39 -14.15
CA LEU A 589 48.32 -15.67 -14.13
C LEU A 589 49.65 -15.58 -14.91
N PRO A 590 50.70 -16.33 -14.49
CA PRO A 590 51.97 -16.36 -15.22
C PRO A 590 51.82 -16.77 -16.69
N ASN A 591 50.92 -17.71 -16.96
CA ASN A 591 50.54 -18.18 -18.29
C ASN A 591 49.12 -17.70 -18.64
N CYS A 592 48.91 -16.38 -18.64
CA CYS A 592 47.60 -15.79 -18.92
C CYS A 592 47.13 -16.06 -20.36
N PRO A 593 45.81 -16.12 -20.60
CA PRO A 593 45.26 -16.23 -21.95
C PRO A 593 45.49 -14.95 -22.76
N THR A 594 45.75 -15.09 -24.06
CA THR A 594 45.85 -13.96 -25.01
C THR A 594 44.50 -13.33 -25.37
N TRP A 595 43.42 -13.88 -24.82
CA TRP A 595 42.04 -13.47 -25.02
C TRP A 595 41.42 -13.05 -23.69
N SER A 596 40.32 -12.28 -23.72
CA SER A 596 39.58 -11.89 -22.52
C SER A 596 38.21 -12.54 -22.47
N LEU A 597 37.73 -12.87 -21.26
CA LEU A 597 36.40 -13.42 -21.04
C LEU A 597 35.32 -12.48 -21.60
N LEU A 598 35.49 -11.17 -21.42
CA LEU A 598 34.54 -10.18 -21.91
C LEU A 598 34.40 -10.24 -23.43
N ASP A 599 35.51 -10.31 -24.17
CA ASP A 599 35.48 -10.36 -25.62
C ASP A 599 34.87 -11.67 -26.12
N GLU A 600 35.30 -12.81 -25.59
CA GLU A 600 34.82 -14.13 -26.00
C GLU A 600 33.32 -14.33 -25.69
N LEU A 601 32.81 -13.73 -24.61
CA LEU A 601 31.40 -13.82 -24.25
C LEU A 601 30.49 -12.88 -25.06
N THR A 602 31.03 -11.81 -25.64
CA THR A 602 30.22 -10.72 -26.23
C THR A 602 30.35 -10.55 -27.74
N LYS A 603 31.54 -10.84 -28.30
CA LYS A 603 31.81 -10.73 -29.73
C LYS A 603 31.28 -11.96 -30.47
N THR A 604 31.01 -11.78 -31.75
CA THR A 604 30.69 -12.90 -32.64
C THR A 604 31.94 -13.78 -32.80
N ARG A 605 31.80 -15.07 -32.51
CA ARG A 605 32.88 -16.07 -32.60
C ARG A 605 32.45 -17.28 -33.39
N ASP A 606 33.43 -17.94 -33.99
CA ASP A 606 33.22 -19.24 -34.63
C ASP A 606 32.82 -20.28 -33.57
N PRO A 607 31.67 -20.97 -33.73
CA PRO A 607 31.25 -22.04 -32.84
C PRO A 607 32.27 -23.18 -32.68
N GLU A 608 33.16 -23.40 -33.66
CA GLU A 608 34.26 -24.38 -33.54
C GLU A 608 35.33 -23.91 -32.56
N ILE A 609 35.66 -22.62 -32.53
CA ILE A 609 36.63 -22.05 -31.57
C ILE A 609 36.06 -22.14 -30.16
N LEU A 610 34.80 -21.72 -29.98
CA LEU A 610 34.14 -21.77 -28.67
C LEU A 610 33.97 -23.19 -28.13
N ARG A 611 34.07 -24.22 -28.98
CA ARG A 611 34.01 -25.63 -28.57
C ARG A 611 35.31 -26.16 -27.99
N ARG A 612 36.44 -25.53 -28.30
CA ARG A 612 37.72 -25.99 -27.79
C ARG A 612 37.75 -25.86 -26.26
N PRO A 613 38.32 -26.84 -25.53
CA PRO A 613 38.29 -26.86 -24.06
C PRO A 613 38.86 -25.62 -23.40
N GLU A 614 39.91 -25.02 -23.96
CA GLU A 614 40.56 -23.82 -23.46
C GLU A 614 39.65 -22.58 -23.49
N PHE A 615 38.58 -22.60 -24.28
CA PHE A 615 37.52 -21.58 -24.29
C PHE A 615 36.27 -22.07 -23.55
N SER A 616 35.75 -23.24 -23.93
CA SER A 616 34.44 -23.72 -23.46
C SER A 616 34.34 -23.90 -21.95
N GLU A 617 35.39 -24.38 -21.28
CA GLU A 617 35.41 -24.58 -19.83
C GLU A 617 35.38 -23.23 -19.08
N PRO A 618 36.38 -22.32 -19.23
CA PRO A 618 36.38 -21.05 -18.51
C PRO A 618 35.22 -20.12 -18.88
N LEU A 619 34.76 -20.10 -20.14
CA LEU A 619 33.64 -19.25 -20.54
C LEU A 619 32.31 -19.71 -19.94
N SER A 620 32.07 -21.03 -19.87
CA SER A 620 30.86 -21.57 -19.24
C SER A 620 30.84 -21.28 -17.75
N THR A 621 31.95 -21.53 -17.05
CA THR A 621 32.08 -21.20 -15.62
C THR A 621 31.94 -19.70 -15.36
N ALA A 622 32.59 -18.84 -16.15
CA ALA A 622 32.47 -17.40 -16.01
C ALA A 622 31.02 -16.91 -16.18
N LEU A 623 30.29 -17.46 -17.16
CA LEU A 623 28.88 -17.13 -17.38
C LEU A 623 28.00 -17.61 -16.22
N GLN A 624 28.22 -18.82 -15.69
CA GLN A 624 27.52 -19.32 -14.51
C GLN A 624 27.74 -18.42 -13.29
N LEU A 625 28.98 -18.02 -13.04
CA LEU A 625 29.33 -17.09 -11.95
C LEU A 625 28.73 -15.69 -12.16
N ALA A 626 28.59 -15.23 -13.41
CA ALA A 626 27.91 -13.98 -13.74
C ALA A 626 26.39 -14.05 -13.49
N ILE A 627 25.73 -15.16 -13.84
CA ILE A 627 24.32 -15.40 -13.50
C ILE A 627 24.13 -15.40 -11.99
N LEU A 628 25.01 -16.08 -11.25
CA LEU A 628 24.98 -16.10 -9.79
C LEU A 628 25.12 -14.70 -9.18
N ALA A 629 25.95 -13.83 -9.76
CA ALA A 629 26.07 -12.44 -9.30
C ALA A 629 24.73 -11.69 -9.35
N VAL A 630 23.95 -11.90 -10.42
CA VAL A 630 22.58 -11.35 -10.55
C VAL A 630 21.66 -11.96 -9.50
N MET A 631 21.68 -13.28 -9.33
CA MET A 631 20.86 -13.97 -8.32
C MET A 631 21.18 -13.50 -6.88
N GLU A 632 22.46 -13.33 -6.55
CA GLU A 632 22.96 -12.82 -5.26
C GLU A 632 22.44 -11.39 -5.00
N ASN A 633 22.49 -10.51 -6.00
CA ASN A 633 21.97 -9.14 -5.94
C ASN A 633 20.45 -9.11 -5.66
N HIS A 634 19.74 -10.16 -6.09
CA HIS A 634 18.33 -10.41 -5.85
C HIS A 634 18.01 -11.17 -4.56
N ARG A 635 19.03 -11.49 -3.76
CA ARG A 635 18.97 -12.36 -2.57
C ARG A 635 18.44 -13.77 -2.85
N VAL A 636 18.60 -14.26 -4.09
CA VAL A 636 18.24 -15.64 -4.43
C VAL A 636 19.40 -16.56 -4.08
N ARG A 637 19.16 -17.45 -3.11
CA ARG A 637 20.11 -18.45 -2.64
C ARG A 637 19.50 -19.86 -2.72
N PRO A 638 20.27 -20.86 -3.15
CA PRO A 638 19.81 -22.24 -3.15
C PRO A 638 19.95 -22.86 -1.77
N HIS A 639 19.13 -23.87 -1.50
CA HIS A 639 19.29 -24.80 -0.38
C HIS A 639 20.22 -25.98 -0.75
N CYS A 640 20.20 -26.39 -2.02
CA CYS A 640 21.07 -27.44 -2.54
C CYS A 640 21.55 -27.14 -3.96
N VAL A 641 22.69 -27.71 -4.31
CA VAL A 641 23.35 -27.53 -5.61
C VAL A 641 23.87 -28.85 -6.16
N VAL A 642 23.82 -29.00 -7.48
CA VAL A 642 24.41 -30.11 -8.22
C VAL A 642 24.95 -29.59 -9.55
N GLY A 643 26.11 -30.06 -9.98
CA GLY A 643 26.69 -29.68 -11.26
C GLY A 643 26.95 -30.90 -12.14
N HIS A 644 26.74 -30.76 -13.44
CA HIS A 644 27.09 -31.81 -14.40
C HIS A 644 28.55 -31.60 -14.85
N SER A 645 29.43 -32.58 -14.58
CA SER A 645 30.86 -32.51 -14.93
C SER A 645 31.52 -31.21 -14.43
N SER A 646 32.01 -30.33 -15.32
CA SER A 646 32.61 -29.04 -14.97
C SER A 646 31.63 -28.05 -14.34
N GLY A 647 30.32 -28.24 -14.47
CA GLY A 647 29.32 -27.48 -13.73
C GLY A 647 29.48 -27.58 -12.21
N GLU A 648 30.14 -28.63 -11.71
CA GLU A 648 30.46 -28.75 -10.28
C GLU A 648 31.38 -27.65 -9.76
N ILE A 649 32.18 -27.01 -10.62
CA ILE A 649 33.07 -25.91 -10.23
C ILE A 649 32.24 -24.74 -9.68
N ALA A 650 31.19 -24.35 -10.41
CA ALA A 650 30.27 -23.31 -9.96
C ALA A 650 29.42 -23.77 -8.77
N ALA A 651 29.01 -25.05 -8.73
CA ALA A 651 28.28 -25.61 -7.58
C ALA A 651 29.13 -25.57 -6.29
N ALA A 652 30.42 -25.91 -6.38
CA ALA A 652 31.37 -25.89 -5.26
C ALA A 652 31.62 -24.46 -4.76
N TYR A 653 31.71 -23.46 -5.66
CA TYR A 653 31.73 -22.04 -5.27
C TYR A 653 30.49 -21.66 -4.46
N VAL A 654 29.29 -21.99 -4.94
CA VAL A 654 28.03 -21.63 -4.26
C VAL A 654 27.87 -22.35 -2.92
N ALA A 655 28.36 -23.58 -2.80
CA ALA A 655 28.40 -24.32 -1.54
C ALA A 655 29.48 -23.81 -0.56
N GLY A 656 30.37 -22.92 -1.00
CA GLY A 656 31.43 -22.33 -0.20
C GLY A 656 32.72 -23.17 -0.14
N TYR A 657 32.85 -24.22 -0.96
CA TYR A 657 34.07 -25.03 -1.04
C TYR A 657 35.18 -24.37 -1.86
N LEU A 658 34.85 -23.43 -2.74
CA LEU A 658 35.81 -22.68 -3.56
C LEU A 658 35.64 -21.18 -3.36
N THR A 659 36.74 -20.44 -3.43
CA THR A 659 36.68 -19.01 -3.69
C THR A 659 36.26 -18.74 -5.14
N LEU A 660 35.79 -17.52 -5.41
CA LEU A 660 35.47 -17.09 -6.77
C LEU A 660 36.68 -17.23 -7.71
N ASP A 661 37.86 -16.82 -7.24
CA ASP A 661 39.09 -16.81 -8.03
C ASP A 661 39.58 -18.23 -8.31
N ASP A 662 39.45 -19.14 -7.34
CA ASP A 662 39.80 -20.55 -7.54
C ASP A 662 38.87 -21.23 -8.55
N ALA A 663 37.57 -20.92 -8.52
CA ALA A 663 36.61 -21.49 -9.46
C ALA A 663 36.99 -21.20 -10.92
N ILE A 664 37.35 -19.95 -11.25
CA ILE A 664 37.75 -19.61 -12.63
C ILE A 664 39.13 -20.17 -13.00
N LYS A 665 40.06 -20.23 -12.05
CA LYS A 665 41.38 -20.84 -12.27
C LYS A 665 41.27 -22.34 -12.55
N ILE A 666 40.46 -23.06 -11.78
CA ILE A 666 40.19 -24.49 -11.99
C ILE A 666 39.64 -24.71 -13.40
N ALA A 667 38.63 -23.94 -13.80
CA ALA A 667 38.05 -24.05 -15.14
C ALA A 667 39.07 -23.75 -16.25
N PHE A 668 39.90 -22.72 -16.09
CA PHE A 668 40.95 -22.35 -17.04
C PHE A 668 42.00 -23.46 -17.18
N PHE A 669 42.60 -23.91 -16.08
CA PHE A 669 43.65 -24.94 -16.13
C PHE A 669 43.12 -26.29 -16.61
N ARG A 670 41.87 -26.64 -16.24
CA ARG A 670 41.20 -27.84 -16.77
C ARG A 670 41.05 -27.76 -18.30
N GLY A 671 40.63 -26.61 -18.83
CA GLY A 671 40.55 -26.36 -20.27
C GLY A 671 41.91 -26.44 -20.97
N GLN A 672 42.96 -25.84 -20.39
CA GLN A 672 44.33 -25.89 -20.94
C GLN A 672 44.89 -27.32 -20.98
N ALA A 673 44.73 -28.07 -19.90
CA ALA A 673 45.19 -29.46 -19.84
C ALA A 673 44.45 -30.33 -20.86
N ALA A 674 43.12 -30.18 -20.95
CA ALA A 674 42.30 -30.88 -21.93
C ALA A 674 42.73 -30.58 -23.37
N GLN A 675 42.95 -29.31 -23.72
CA GLN A 675 43.42 -28.91 -25.05
C GLN A 675 44.82 -29.47 -25.37
N GLY A 676 45.74 -29.46 -24.40
CA GLY A 676 47.07 -30.05 -24.57
C GLY A 676 47.04 -31.57 -24.77
N ALA A 677 45.99 -32.24 -24.30
CA ALA A 677 45.83 -33.68 -24.45
C ALA A 677 45.38 -34.10 -25.86
N CYS A 678 44.66 -33.25 -26.59
CA CYS A 678 44.16 -33.54 -27.94
C CYS A 678 45.28 -34.04 -28.87
N ASP A 679 46.47 -33.47 -28.78
CA ASP A 679 47.62 -33.81 -29.62
C ASP A 679 48.37 -35.06 -29.15
N SER A 680 48.08 -35.55 -27.93
CA SER A 680 48.78 -36.67 -27.30
C SER A 680 48.13 -38.03 -27.53
N PHE A 681 46.87 -38.06 -27.98
CA PHE A 681 46.15 -39.30 -28.22
C PHE A 681 46.64 -39.99 -29.51
N LYS A 682 46.98 -41.28 -29.40
CA LYS A 682 47.42 -42.10 -30.55
C LYS A 682 46.31 -42.33 -31.57
N GLU A 683 45.06 -42.35 -31.10
CA GLU A 683 43.86 -42.59 -31.89
C GLU A 683 42.91 -41.41 -31.72
N LYS A 684 42.05 -41.19 -32.73
CA LYS A 684 40.99 -40.19 -32.60
C LYS A 684 40.02 -40.62 -31.50
N MET A 685 39.73 -39.71 -30.59
CA MET A 685 38.82 -39.94 -29.48
C MET A 685 37.49 -39.23 -29.72
N GLY A 686 36.46 -39.60 -28.96
CA GLY A 686 35.17 -38.95 -29.04
C GLY A 686 34.24 -39.31 -27.88
N MET A 687 33.04 -38.74 -27.92
CA MET A 687 31.94 -39.06 -27.02
C MET A 687 30.63 -39.18 -27.78
N MET A 688 29.71 -40.03 -27.31
CA MET A 688 28.41 -40.27 -27.94
C MET A 688 27.28 -40.29 -26.91
N ALA A 689 26.22 -39.51 -27.12
CA ALA A 689 25.01 -39.59 -26.33
C ALA A 689 24.11 -40.72 -26.85
N VAL A 690 23.53 -41.52 -25.95
CA VAL A 690 22.68 -42.67 -26.27
C VAL A 690 21.41 -42.67 -25.41
N GLU A 691 20.24 -42.84 -26.04
CA GLU A 691 18.94 -42.92 -25.37
C GLU A 691 18.63 -44.36 -24.91
N LEU A 692 19.45 -44.89 -24.01
CA LEU A 692 19.29 -46.19 -23.39
C LEU A 692 19.70 -46.14 -21.91
N ASP A 693 19.20 -47.10 -21.13
CA ASP A 693 19.66 -47.33 -19.76
C ASP A 693 21.04 -48.02 -19.74
N GLN A 694 21.71 -47.97 -18.58
CA GLN A 694 23.04 -48.53 -18.35
C GLN A 694 23.12 -50.04 -18.62
N GLN A 695 22.10 -50.82 -18.25
CA GLN A 695 22.15 -52.27 -18.38
C GLN A 695 21.99 -52.70 -19.84
N THR A 696 21.14 -51.98 -20.58
CA THR A 696 20.91 -52.25 -22.00
C THR A 696 22.11 -51.84 -22.84
N ILE A 697 22.65 -50.63 -22.64
CA ILE A 697 23.78 -50.14 -23.46
C ILE A 697 25.06 -50.96 -23.29
N SER A 698 25.29 -51.52 -22.10
CA SER A 698 26.47 -52.36 -21.82
C SER A 698 26.55 -53.59 -22.73
N LYS A 699 25.42 -54.05 -23.28
CA LYS A 699 25.37 -55.20 -24.20
C LYS A 699 25.90 -54.87 -25.59
N TYR A 700 25.95 -53.60 -25.97
CA TYR A 700 26.32 -53.15 -27.32
C TYR A 700 27.83 -52.97 -27.51
N PHE A 701 28.62 -53.00 -26.44
CA PHE A 701 30.07 -52.86 -26.49
C PHE A 701 30.80 -53.97 -25.72
N ILE A 702 30.17 -55.15 -25.60
CA ILE A 702 30.82 -56.37 -25.07
C ILE A 702 32.03 -56.70 -25.96
N GLY A 703 33.21 -56.86 -25.35
CA GLY A 703 34.49 -57.05 -26.04
C GLY A 703 35.18 -55.76 -26.48
N LEU A 704 34.57 -54.60 -26.25
CA LEU A 704 35.13 -53.26 -26.50
C LEU A 704 35.34 -52.48 -25.20
N GLU A 705 35.35 -53.13 -24.04
CA GLU A 705 35.39 -52.48 -22.72
C GLU A 705 36.68 -51.68 -22.49
N ASP A 706 37.78 -52.07 -23.13
CA ASP A 706 39.05 -51.31 -23.10
C ASP A 706 39.05 -50.09 -24.04
N LYS A 707 38.04 -49.98 -24.90
CA LYS A 707 37.94 -48.95 -25.96
C LYS A 707 36.79 -47.96 -25.76
N VAL A 708 35.72 -48.37 -25.08
CA VAL A 708 34.49 -47.60 -24.88
C VAL A 708 34.02 -47.72 -23.44
N HIS A 709 33.85 -46.59 -22.77
CA HIS A 709 33.40 -46.50 -21.38
C HIS A 709 32.10 -45.67 -21.27
N ILE A 710 31.31 -45.92 -20.23
CA ILE A 710 30.20 -45.03 -19.87
C ILE A 710 30.77 -43.82 -19.11
N ALA A 711 30.67 -42.65 -19.73
CA ALA A 711 31.14 -41.38 -19.20
C ALA A 711 30.10 -40.68 -18.33
N CYS A 712 28.82 -40.74 -18.68
CA CYS A 712 27.76 -40.05 -17.93
C CYS A 712 26.51 -40.91 -17.78
N HIS A 713 25.94 -40.91 -16.57
CA HIS A 713 24.63 -41.45 -16.24
C HIS A 713 23.68 -40.26 -16.05
N ASN A 714 23.02 -39.81 -17.12
CA ASN A 714 22.26 -38.55 -17.12
C ASN A 714 20.81 -38.74 -16.63
N SER A 715 20.16 -39.82 -17.04
CA SER A 715 18.78 -40.13 -16.65
C SER A 715 18.54 -41.65 -16.67
N PRO A 716 17.36 -42.14 -16.27
CA PRO A 716 17.02 -43.56 -16.37
C PRO A 716 17.11 -44.14 -17.79
N SER A 717 17.02 -43.30 -18.83
CA SER A 717 17.04 -43.70 -20.24
C SER A 717 18.03 -42.90 -21.09
N ASN A 718 19.04 -42.28 -20.48
CA ASN A 718 20.06 -41.51 -21.19
C ASN A 718 21.44 -41.67 -20.55
N VAL A 719 22.39 -42.14 -21.36
CA VAL A 719 23.81 -42.24 -21.00
C VAL A 719 24.70 -41.54 -22.03
N THR A 720 25.94 -41.28 -21.67
CA THR A 720 26.98 -40.81 -22.60
C THR A 720 28.15 -41.78 -22.57
N LEU A 721 28.62 -42.20 -23.74
CA LEU A 721 29.79 -43.04 -23.94
C LEU A 721 31.00 -42.18 -24.30
N ALA A 722 32.19 -42.59 -23.89
CA ALA A 722 33.48 -41.98 -24.27
C ALA A 722 34.49 -43.05 -24.65
N GLY A 723 35.32 -42.78 -25.65
CA GLY A 723 36.32 -43.74 -26.09
C GLY A 723 36.95 -43.43 -27.45
N ILE A 724 37.52 -44.47 -28.06
CA ILE A 724 38.12 -44.40 -29.40
C ILE A 724 36.99 -44.21 -30.43
N LEU A 725 37.14 -43.23 -31.32
CA LEU A 725 36.10 -42.82 -32.26
C LEU A 725 35.63 -43.97 -33.16
N SER A 726 36.54 -44.78 -33.68
CA SER A 726 36.20 -45.94 -34.53
C SER A 726 35.40 -47.01 -33.79
N ALA A 727 35.69 -47.24 -32.49
CA ALA A 727 34.92 -48.15 -31.65
C ALA A 727 33.54 -47.58 -31.32
N LEU A 728 33.43 -46.26 -31.11
CA LEU A 728 32.13 -45.59 -30.93
C LEU A 728 31.27 -45.66 -32.20
N GLU A 729 31.87 -45.55 -33.39
CA GLU A 729 31.20 -45.71 -34.69
C GLU A 729 30.67 -47.15 -34.87
N GLU A 730 31.43 -48.16 -34.45
CA GLU A 730 30.98 -49.57 -34.44
C GLU A 730 29.76 -49.76 -33.53
N VAL A 731 29.83 -49.25 -32.29
CA VAL A 731 28.70 -49.26 -31.35
C VAL A 731 27.50 -48.51 -31.92
N GLN A 732 27.72 -47.35 -32.56
CA GLN A 732 26.66 -46.56 -33.17
C GLN A 732 25.95 -47.33 -34.28
N ALA A 733 26.69 -48.05 -35.14
CA ALA A 733 26.11 -48.87 -36.19
C ALA A 733 25.23 -49.98 -35.61
N CYS A 734 25.66 -50.65 -34.53
CA CYS A 734 24.85 -51.65 -33.83
C CYS A 734 23.59 -51.04 -33.19
N LEU A 735 23.69 -49.85 -32.60
CA LEU A 735 22.54 -49.14 -32.03
C LEU A 735 21.53 -48.74 -33.11
N GLN A 736 21.99 -48.30 -34.27
CA GLN A 736 21.14 -47.97 -35.41
C GLN A 736 20.39 -49.20 -35.95
N GLN A 737 21.06 -50.36 -36.01
CA GLN A 737 20.40 -51.63 -36.35
C GLN A 737 19.31 -52.00 -35.33
N GLY A 738 19.56 -51.74 -34.04
CA GLY A 738 18.58 -51.87 -32.96
C GLY A 738 17.51 -50.79 -32.92
N LYS A 739 17.54 -49.80 -33.83
CA LYS A 739 16.66 -48.61 -33.86
C LYS A 739 16.70 -47.76 -32.59
N HIS A 740 17.86 -47.70 -31.93
CA HIS A 740 18.09 -46.86 -30.77
C HIS A 740 18.68 -45.50 -31.17
N ALA A 741 18.17 -44.43 -30.57
CA ALA A 741 18.68 -43.09 -30.83
C ALA A 741 20.07 -42.91 -30.22
N SER A 742 20.99 -42.43 -31.05
CA SER A 742 22.37 -42.14 -30.66
C SER A 742 22.91 -40.95 -31.47
N ARG A 743 23.74 -40.12 -30.84
CA ARG A 743 24.32 -38.92 -31.46
C ARG A 743 25.76 -38.74 -31.03
N MET A 744 26.67 -38.69 -32.00
CA MET A 744 28.06 -38.32 -31.75
C MET A 744 28.12 -36.87 -31.28
N LEU A 745 28.86 -36.64 -30.19
CA LEU A 745 29.10 -35.31 -29.65
C LEU A 745 30.27 -34.67 -30.36
N GLN A 746 30.23 -33.35 -30.52
CA GLN A 746 31.30 -32.56 -31.11
C GLN A 746 32.38 -32.26 -30.06
N VAL A 747 32.95 -33.32 -29.50
CA VAL A 747 33.98 -33.28 -28.46
C VAL A 747 35.00 -34.37 -28.78
N ASP A 748 36.23 -33.95 -29.06
CA ASP A 748 37.33 -34.84 -29.46
C ASP A 748 38.12 -35.37 -28.25
N ILE A 749 37.58 -35.18 -27.03
CA ILE A 749 38.19 -35.58 -25.77
C ILE A 749 37.27 -36.60 -25.06
N PRO A 750 37.80 -37.76 -24.65
CA PRO A 750 37.01 -38.79 -23.99
C PRO A 750 36.94 -38.53 -22.48
N TYR A 751 36.28 -37.44 -22.07
CA TYR A 751 36.12 -37.11 -20.64
C TYR A 751 35.45 -38.25 -19.85
N HIS A 752 35.71 -38.31 -18.55
CA HIS A 752 35.11 -39.29 -17.63
C HIS A 752 35.42 -40.75 -18.03
N SER A 753 36.66 -40.97 -18.48
CA SER A 753 37.18 -42.27 -18.87
C SER A 753 38.63 -42.44 -18.46
N LYS A 754 39.16 -43.67 -18.52
CA LYS A 754 40.57 -43.93 -18.20
C LYS A 754 41.53 -43.26 -19.20
N PHE A 755 41.07 -42.89 -20.39
CA PHE A 755 41.90 -42.24 -21.42
C PHE A 755 42.40 -40.86 -20.98
N ILE A 756 41.69 -40.17 -20.08
CA ILE A 756 42.04 -38.81 -19.64
C ILE A 756 42.94 -38.77 -18.39
N THR A 757 43.32 -39.93 -17.83
CA THR A 757 44.04 -40.04 -16.55
C THR A 757 45.33 -39.21 -16.53
N ALA A 758 46.18 -39.34 -17.55
CA ALA A 758 47.44 -38.59 -17.63
C ALA A 758 47.21 -37.06 -17.70
N THR A 759 46.15 -36.64 -18.40
CA THR A 759 45.75 -35.24 -18.51
C THR A 759 45.22 -34.70 -17.18
N ALA A 760 44.42 -35.50 -16.47
CA ALA A 760 43.86 -35.14 -15.17
C ALA A 760 44.96 -35.06 -14.08
N GLU A 761 45.97 -35.92 -14.14
CA GLU A 761 47.19 -35.82 -13.31
C GLU A 761 47.97 -34.54 -13.58
N ALA A 762 48.18 -34.19 -14.86
CA ALA A 762 48.85 -32.95 -15.22
C ALA A 762 48.06 -31.72 -14.72
N PHE A 763 46.74 -31.72 -14.91
CA PHE A 763 45.85 -30.68 -14.38
C PHE A 763 45.97 -30.54 -12.86
N GLU A 764 45.95 -31.65 -12.10
CA GLU A 764 46.12 -31.64 -10.65
C GLU A 764 47.45 -31.00 -10.24
N GLN A 765 48.54 -31.34 -10.92
CA GLN A 765 49.85 -30.76 -10.64
C GLN A 765 49.89 -29.24 -10.89
N PHE A 766 49.36 -28.78 -12.02
CA PHE A 766 49.27 -27.35 -12.32
C PHE A 766 48.40 -26.61 -11.31
N PHE A 767 47.26 -27.19 -10.93
CA PHE A 767 46.37 -26.63 -9.93
C PHE A 767 47.05 -26.49 -8.56
N LEU A 768 47.79 -27.51 -8.11
CA LEU A 768 48.52 -27.48 -6.83
C LEU A 768 49.67 -26.47 -6.82
N GLN A 769 50.27 -26.17 -7.97
CA GLN A 769 51.34 -25.18 -8.11
C GLN A 769 50.82 -23.75 -8.03
N GLU A 770 49.70 -23.45 -8.69
CA GLU A 770 49.16 -22.09 -8.86
C GLU A 770 48.11 -21.70 -7.80
N SER A 771 47.48 -22.68 -7.13
CA SER A 771 46.60 -22.45 -5.98
C SER A 771 46.91 -23.37 -4.79
N PRO A 772 48.09 -23.24 -4.15
CA PRO A 772 48.42 -23.94 -2.90
C PRO A 772 47.54 -23.49 -1.72
N LEU A 773 46.74 -22.44 -1.93
CA LEU A 773 45.85 -21.77 -0.98
C LEU A 773 44.38 -21.99 -1.34
N VAL A 774 43.97 -23.21 -1.76
CA VAL A 774 42.60 -23.64 -1.45
C VAL A 774 42.50 -23.60 0.06
N ARG A 775 42.17 -22.42 0.59
CA ARG A 775 41.82 -22.23 1.98
C ARG A 775 40.67 -23.19 2.13
N ASP A 776 40.86 -24.18 2.96
CA ASP A 776 39.81 -25.08 3.35
C ASP A 776 38.81 -24.21 4.11
N LEU A 777 37.93 -23.53 3.37
CA LEU A 777 37.01 -22.54 3.92
C LEU A 777 36.03 -23.21 4.90
N GLY A 778 35.98 -24.55 4.88
CA GLY A 778 34.88 -25.33 5.40
C GLY A 778 33.64 -25.12 4.53
N CYS A 779 32.70 -26.05 4.62
CA CYS A 779 31.35 -25.74 4.15
C CYS A 779 30.82 -24.58 4.98
N SER A 780 30.25 -23.55 4.33
CA SER A 780 29.55 -22.46 5.04
C SER A 780 28.34 -22.95 5.85
N GLY A 781 27.95 -24.22 5.68
CA GLY A 781 26.90 -24.93 6.42
C GLY A 781 25.51 -24.81 5.80
N ASP A 782 25.26 -23.77 5.01
CA ASP A 782 23.90 -23.41 4.59
C ASP A 782 23.44 -24.05 3.26
N VAL A 783 24.37 -24.44 2.40
CA VAL A 783 24.07 -24.98 1.06
C VAL A 783 24.64 -26.39 0.89
N THR A 784 23.78 -27.35 0.57
CA THR A 784 24.19 -28.75 0.38
C THR A 784 24.60 -29.01 -1.06
N MET A 785 25.86 -29.40 -1.29
CA MET A 785 26.32 -29.87 -2.60
C MET A 785 26.15 -31.38 -2.72
N LEU A 786 25.57 -31.84 -3.83
CA LEU A 786 25.59 -33.24 -4.24
C LEU A 786 26.58 -33.42 -5.37
N SER A 787 27.54 -34.31 -5.14
CA SER A 787 28.59 -34.61 -6.08
C SER A 787 28.10 -35.65 -7.07
N THR A 788 28.26 -35.36 -8.35
CA THR A 788 28.11 -36.30 -9.45
C THR A 788 29.32 -37.22 -9.61
N VAL A 789 30.42 -36.98 -8.89
CA VAL A 789 31.54 -37.95 -8.81
C VAL A 789 31.15 -39.15 -7.95
N THR A 790 30.51 -38.90 -6.81
CA THR A 790 30.09 -39.95 -5.87
C THR A 790 28.62 -40.35 -5.99
N GLY A 791 27.81 -39.52 -6.67
CA GLY A 791 26.37 -39.67 -6.77
C GLY A 791 25.63 -39.38 -5.45
N ARG A 792 26.30 -38.75 -4.47
CA ARG A 792 25.78 -38.50 -3.12
C ARG A 792 26.14 -37.11 -2.60
N ARG A 793 25.53 -36.70 -1.48
CA ARG A 793 25.97 -35.52 -0.72
C ARG A 793 27.47 -35.54 -0.47
N LEU A 794 28.11 -34.40 -0.71
CA LEU A 794 29.52 -34.18 -0.43
C LEU A 794 29.71 -33.86 1.07
N GLU A 795 30.55 -34.63 1.76
CA GLU A 795 30.84 -34.47 3.20
C GLU A 795 32.29 -33.98 3.43
N GLY A 796 32.46 -33.00 4.33
CA GLY A 796 33.77 -32.53 4.78
C GLY A 796 34.55 -31.70 3.75
N PRO A 797 35.84 -31.41 4.02
CA PRO A 797 36.72 -30.64 3.14
C PRO A 797 37.12 -31.47 1.90
N ALA A 798 36.24 -31.51 0.90
CA ALA A 798 36.31 -32.49 -0.16
C ALA A 798 36.78 -31.97 -1.53
N CYS A 799 36.78 -30.66 -1.80
CA CYS A 799 37.11 -30.10 -3.14
C CYS A 799 38.61 -29.78 -3.34
N LYS A 800 39.50 -30.72 -2.99
CA LYS A 800 40.97 -30.61 -3.21
C LYS A 800 41.37 -30.99 -4.63
N GLY A 801 42.66 -30.86 -4.99
CA GLY A 801 43.17 -31.25 -6.31
C GLY A 801 42.78 -32.68 -6.71
N THR A 802 42.86 -33.63 -5.77
CA THR A 802 42.46 -35.02 -5.96
C THR A 802 40.99 -35.19 -6.34
N TYR A 803 40.10 -34.34 -5.83
CA TYR A 803 38.68 -34.35 -6.19
C TYR A 803 38.47 -33.86 -7.62
N TRP A 804 39.14 -32.78 -8.03
CA TRP A 804 39.00 -32.24 -9.38
C TRP A 804 39.61 -33.17 -10.43
N ARG A 805 40.67 -33.90 -10.08
CA ARG A 805 41.16 -35.03 -10.87
C ARG A 805 40.08 -36.11 -11.00
N ALA A 806 39.51 -36.56 -9.88
CA ALA A 806 38.45 -37.57 -9.89
C ALA A 806 37.21 -37.11 -10.66
N ASN A 807 36.85 -35.82 -10.61
CA ASN A 807 35.76 -35.23 -11.39
C ASN A 807 36.01 -35.35 -12.90
N MET A 808 37.25 -35.22 -13.36
CA MET A 808 37.61 -35.34 -14.78
C MET A 808 37.69 -36.81 -15.25
N GLU A 809 38.13 -37.73 -14.39
CA GLU A 809 38.36 -39.15 -14.72
C GLU A 809 37.15 -40.05 -14.51
N SER A 810 36.36 -39.79 -13.46
CA SER A 810 35.27 -40.68 -13.03
C SER A 810 33.99 -40.43 -13.81
N PRO A 811 33.12 -41.45 -13.97
CA PRO A 811 31.80 -41.27 -14.58
C PRO A 811 30.95 -40.22 -13.84
N VAL A 812 30.20 -39.40 -14.60
CA VAL A 812 29.25 -38.42 -14.06
C VAL A 812 27.96 -39.12 -13.65
N LEU A 813 27.75 -39.30 -12.35
CA LEU A 813 26.57 -39.92 -11.73
C LEU A 813 25.42 -38.91 -11.54
N PHE A 814 25.13 -38.07 -12.54
CA PHE A 814 24.13 -36.99 -12.46
C PHE A 814 22.73 -37.49 -12.07
N ARG A 815 22.29 -38.61 -12.66
CA ARG A 815 21.02 -39.26 -12.32
C ARG A 815 20.93 -39.55 -10.82
N HIS A 816 21.96 -40.17 -10.24
CA HIS A 816 21.97 -40.60 -8.84
C HIS A 816 21.95 -39.39 -7.89
N ALA A 817 22.75 -38.36 -8.18
CA ALA A 817 22.75 -37.12 -7.41
C ALA A 817 21.37 -36.41 -7.48
N MET A 818 20.75 -36.36 -8.66
CA MET A 818 19.40 -35.80 -8.80
C MET A 818 18.34 -36.65 -8.08
N GLU A 819 18.40 -37.97 -8.17
CA GLU A 819 17.51 -38.88 -7.42
C GLU A 819 17.58 -38.61 -5.91
N GLU A 820 18.78 -38.44 -5.37
CA GLU A 820 18.98 -38.11 -3.95
C GLU A 820 18.34 -36.77 -3.57
N ILE A 821 18.50 -35.71 -4.38
CA ILE A 821 17.83 -34.40 -4.15
C ILE A 821 16.31 -34.54 -4.16
N LEU A 822 15.79 -35.25 -5.15
CA LEU A 822 14.35 -35.31 -5.42
C LEU A 822 13.61 -36.17 -4.39
N LEU A 823 14.26 -37.21 -3.85
CA LEU A 823 13.68 -38.12 -2.86
C LEU A 823 13.85 -37.63 -1.41
N HIS A 824 14.62 -36.57 -1.18
CA HIS A 824 14.84 -36.05 0.17
C HIS A 824 13.59 -35.38 0.75
N ASP A 825 13.36 -35.50 2.07
CA ASP A 825 12.25 -34.83 2.78
C ASP A 825 12.31 -33.30 2.63
N GLN A 826 13.53 -32.78 2.50
CA GLN A 826 13.80 -31.37 2.25
C GLN A 826 14.07 -31.02 0.79
N ARG A 827 13.49 -31.77 -0.15
CA ARG A 827 13.62 -31.49 -1.59
C ARG A 827 13.24 -30.04 -1.97
N PRO A 828 13.85 -29.50 -3.05
CA PRO A 828 13.49 -28.20 -3.58
C PRO A 828 12.10 -28.19 -4.21
N ASP A 829 11.40 -27.07 -4.07
CA ASP A 829 10.12 -26.79 -4.75
C ASP A 829 10.36 -26.22 -6.16
N VAL A 830 11.51 -25.54 -6.34
CA VAL A 830 11.93 -24.95 -7.61
C VAL A 830 13.37 -25.35 -7.90
N LEU A 831 13.60 -25.94 -9.07
CA LEU A 831 14.93 -26.19 -9.63
C LEU A 831 15.25 -25.11 -10.64
N VAL A 832 16.43 -24.50 -10.51
CA VAL A 832 16.92 -23.47 -11.43
C VAL A 832 18.19 -23.95 -12.11
N GLU A 833 18.15 -24.05 -13.43
CA GLU A 833 19.33 -24.37 -14.24
C GLU A 833 20.18 -23.11 -14.48
N ILE A 834 21.45 -23.19 -14.10
CA ILE A 834 22.46 -22.14 -14.20
C ILE A 834 23.47 -22.54 -15.27
N GLY A 835 23.45 -21.83 -16.39
CA GLY A 835 24.31 -22.14 -17.52
C GLY A 835 23.95 -21.38 -18.80
N PRO A 836 24.70 -21.61 -19.89
CA PRO A 836 24.45 -21.02 -21.20
C PRO A 836 23.11 -21.40 -21.85
N SER A 837 22.47 -22.50 -21.43
CA SER A 837 21.21 -23.02 -21.98
C SER A 837 20.50 -23.96 -20.99
N ASP A 838 19.32 -24.45 -21.36
CA ASP A 838 18.47 -25.38 -20.63
C ASP A 838 18.70 -26.88 -20.96
N THR A 839 19.95 -27.28 -21.17
CA THR A 839 20.31 -28.64 -21.64
C THR A 839 19.97 -29.77 -20.67
N LEU A 840 19.92 -29.51 -19.37
CA LEU A 840 19.63 -30.50 -18.34
C LEU A 840 18.12 -30.71 -18.12
N ARG A 841 17.26 -29.89 -18.74
CA ARG A 841 15.80 -30.02 -18.66
C ARG A 841 15.31 -31.39 -19.10
N GLY A 842 15.86 -31.92 -20.19
CA GLY A 842 15.49 -33.24 -20.73
C GLY A 842 15.74 -34.37 -19.73
N PRO A 843 17.00 -34.58 -19.29
CA PRO A 843 17.34 -35.58 -18.27
C PRO A 843 16.54 -35.45 -16.97
N VAL A 844 16.35 -34.22 -16.45
CA VAL A 844 15.57 -33.99 -15.22
C VAL A 844 14.09 -34.30 -15.43
N THR A 845 13.52 -33.97 -16.59
CA THR A 845 12.13 -34.32 -16.92
C THR A 845 11.93 -35.83 -16.99
N GLN A 846 12.83 -36.55 -17.65
CA GLN A 846 12.80 -38.02 -17.71
C GLN A 846 12.86 -38.65 -16.32
N LEU A 847 13.70 -38.09 -15.45
CA LEU A 847 13.81 -38.56 -14.07
C LEU A 847 12.53 -38.28 -13.26
N LYS A 848 11.99 -37.06 -13.34
CA LYS A 848 10.72 -36.72 -12.69
C LYS A 848 9.59 -37.66 -13.11
N HIS A 849 9.47 -37.95 -14.40
CA HIS A 849 8.46 -38.87 -14.93
C HIS A 849 8.68 -40.30 -14.40
N SER A 850 9.93 -40.78 -14.35
CA SER A 850 10.24 -42.10 -13.79
C SER A 850 9.90 -42.21 -12.32
N LEU A 851 10.05 -41.14 -11.54
CA LEU A 851 9.75 -41.12 -10.11
C LEU A 851 8.28 -40.79 -9.80
N GLY A 852 7.49 -40.40 -10.80
CA GLY A 852 6.10 -39.96 -10.63
C GLY A 852 5.03 -40.76 -11.36
N GLN A 853 5.31 -42.03 -11.63
CA GLN A 853 4.28 -43.02 -12.02
C GLN A 853 3.23 -43.20 -10.90
N GLU A 854 2.09 -43.86 -11.15
CA GLU A 854 0.90 -43.87 -10.26
C GLU A 854 1.18 -44.22 -8.77
N ASP A 855 2.22 -45.01 -8.48
CA ASP A 855 2.68 -45.36 -7.11
C ASP A 855 4.08 -44.81 -6.76
N GLY A 856 4.57 -43.84 -7.53
CA GLY A 856 5.90 -43.27 -7.40
C GLY A 856 6.04 -42.31 -6.20
N PRO A 857 7.26 -42.11 -5.68
CA PRO A 857 7.52 -41.25 -4.51
C PRO A 857 7.32 -39.75 -4.76
N LEU A 858 7.15 -39.31 -6.01
CA LEU A 858 7.03 -37.90 -6.40
C LEU A 858 5.80 -37.66 -7.26
N LYS A 859 5.03 -36.59 -7.01
CA LYS A 859 4.02 -36.18 -7.99
C LYS A 859 4.66 -35.22 -8.99
N GLU A 860 4.36 -35.37 -10.27
CA GLU A 860 5.06 -34.62 -11.34
C GLU A 860 4.92 -33.08 -11.20
N ALA A 861 3.81 -32.63 -10.61
CA ALA A 861 3.52 -31.22 -10.30
C ALA A 861 4.29 -30.65 -9.10
N ASP A 862 5.03 -31.46 -8.34
CA ASP A 862 5.63 -31.05 -7.07
C ASP A 862 6.84 -30.11 -7.22
N ILE A 863 7.48 -30.08 -8.40
CA ILE A 863 8.76 -29.38 -8.59
C ILE A 863 8.76 -28.60 -9.90
N GLN A 864 8.87 -27.28 -9.79
CA GLN A 864 8.99 -26.38 -10.93
C GLN A 864 10.42 -26.40 -11.50
N TYR A 865 10.57 -26.41 -12.81
CA TYR A 865 11.87 -26.33 -13.49
C TYR A 865 12.01 -25.02 -14.25
N LEU A 866 13.01 -24.22 -13.89
CA LEU A 866 13.31 -22.91 -14.48
C LEU A 866 14.75 -22.90 -15.00
N SER A 867 15.05 -22.00 -15.94
CA SER A 867 16.38 -21.87 -16.54
C SER A 867 16.75 -20.41 -16.62
N ALA A 868 17.98 -20.06 -16.23
CA ALA A 868 18.43 -18.66 -16.24
C ALA A 868 18.59 -18.11 -17.67
N LEU A 869 19.17 -18.90 -18.57
CA LEU A 869 19.36 -18.58 -19.98
C LEU A 869 18.83 -19.70 -20.86
N ARG A 870 18.65 -19.39 -22.16
CA ARG A 870 18.27 -20.36 -23.19
C ARG A 870 19.11 -20.10 -24.43
N ARG A 871 19.62 -21.17 -25.06
CA ARG A 871 20.44 -21.05 -26.27
C ARG A 871 19.70 -20.26 -27.36
N GLY A 872 20.39 -19.28 -27.93
CA GLY A 872 19.88 -18.43 -29.01
C GLY A 872 18.99 -17.28 -28.54
N ASP A 873 18.64 -17.18 -27.26
CA ASP A 873 17.98 -15.99 -26.72
C ASP A 873 19.02 -14.89 -26.49
N MET A 874 19.10 -13.97 -27.45
CA MET A 874 19.97 -12.79 -27.41
C MET A 874 19.45 -11.68 -26.49
N SER A 875 18.46 -11.96 -25.64
CA SER A 875 17.88 -11.02 -24.70
C SER A 875 18.05 -11.48 -23.25
N ALA A 876 17.99 -10.54 -22.30
CA ALA A 876 18.00 -10.86 -20.88
C ALA A 876 16.60 -11.29 -20.36
N ARG A 877 15.64 -11.52 -21.25
CA ARG A 877 14.24 -11.78 -20.87
C ARG A 877 14.09 -13.05 -20.07
N ASN A 878 14.81 -14.12 -20.43
CA ASN A 878 14.72 -15.40 -19.71
C ASN A 878 15.13 -15.24 -18.23
N MET A 879 16.17 -14.45 -17.97
CA MET A 879 16.59 -14.12 -16.60
C MET A 879 15.52 -13.29 -15.86
N LEU A 880 14.92 -12.29 -16.52
CA LEU A 880 13.83 -11.50 -15.91
C LEU A 880 12.56 -12.35 -15.65
N HIS A 881 12.25 -13.31 -16.53
CA HIS A 881 11.17 -14.29 -16.33
C HIS A 881 11.48 -15.26 -15.19
N LEU A 882 12.74 -15.65 -14.99
CA LEU A 882 13.16 -16.43 -13.83
C LEU A 882 12.85 -15.67 -12.53
N LEU A 883 13.28 -14.41 -12.43
CA LEU A 883 13.00 -13.57 -11.25
C LEU A 883 11.49 -13.40 -11.00
N GLY A 884 10.71 -13.15 -12.05
CA GLY A 884 9.25 -13.08 -11.97
C GLY A 884 8.60 -14.39 -11.53
N SER A 885 9.11 -15.54 -12.00
CA SER A 885 8.59 -16.86 -11.63
C SER A 885 8.91 -17.21 -10.16
N LEU A 886 10.09 -16.82 -9.66
CA LEU A 886 10.43 -16.93 -8.23
C LEU A 886 9.54 -16.04 -7.36
N TYR A 887 9.19 -14.85 -7.85
CA TYR A 887 8.19 -14.01 -7.16
C TYR A 887 6.82 -14.71 -7.08
N LEU A 888 6.37 -15.39 -8.14
CA LEU A 888 5.09 -16.11 -8.13
C LEU A 888 5.07 -17.27 -7.14
N SER A 889 6.17 -17.99 -6.98
CA SER A 889 6.25 -19.12 -6.04
C SER A 889 6.21 -18.70 -4.57
N GLY A 890 6.39 -17.40 -4.29
CA GLY A 890 6.41 -16.86 -2.93
C GLY A 890 7.82 -16.61 -2.40
N TYR A 891 8.87 -16.79 -3.20
CA TYR A 891 10.24 -16.55 -2.77
C TYR A 891 10.45 -15.05 -2.44
N PRO A 892 11.16 -14.69 -1.35
CA PRO A 892 11.35 -13.30 -0.90
C PRO A 892 12.45 -12.59 -1.73
N ILE A 893 12.18 -12.42 -3.02
CA ILE A 893 13.09 -11.74 -3.95
C ILE A 893 13.17 -10.23 -3.67
N GLN A 894 14.38 -9.66 -3.74
CA GLN A 894 14.57 -8.20 -3.68
C GLN A 894 14.70 -7.63 -5.09
N MET A 895 13.76 -6.81 -5.56
CA MET A 895 13.75 -6.32 -6.95
C MET A 895 14.59 -5.06 -7.19
N GLN A 896 15.03 -4.36 -6.13
CA GLN A 896 15.94 -3.20 -6.22
C GLN A 896 17.20 -3.42 -7.08
N GLY A 897 17.60 -4.68 -7.28
CA GLY A 897 18.72 -5.09 -8.13
C GLY A 897 18.41 -5.40 -9.60
N ALA A 898 17.13 -5.53 -10.00
CA ALA A 898 16.73 -6.09 -11.32
C ALA A 898 16.86 -5.09 -12.46
N TYR A 899 16.95 -3.82 -12.10
CA TYR A 899 16.72 -2.74 -13.03
C TYR A 899 18.08 -2.09 -13.35
N PRO A 900 18.66 -2.34 -14.54
CA PRO A 900 19.80 -1.54 -15.01
C PRO A 900 19.45 -0.07 -14.93
N ARG A 901 20.18 0.65 -14.09
CA ARG A 901 20.01 2.09 -13.94
C ARG A 901 20.71 2.79 -15.09
N LEU A 902 19.95 3.54 -15.88
CA LEU A 902 20.52 4.43 -16.90
C LEU A 902 20.78 5.84 -16.34
N SER A 903 20.13 6.22 -15.23
CA SER A 903 20.41 7.47 -14.51
C SER A 903 21.09 7.20 -13.17
N GLU A 904 21.92 8.15 -12.73
CA GLU A 904 22.51 8.16 -11.39
C GLU A 904 21.50 8.53 -10.29
N GLU A 905 20.28 8.97 -10.68
CA GLU A 905 19.21 9.36 -9.77
C GLU A 905 18.57 8.14 -9.07
N ALA A 906 18.27 8.28 -7.78
CA ALA A 906 17.55 7.26 -7.02
C ALA A 906 16.09 7.15 -7.50
N PRO A 907 15.50 5.94 -7.56
CA PRO A 907 14.11 5.78 -7.96
C PRO A 907 13.18 6.46 -6.96
N SER A 908 12.05 6.95 -7.47
CA SER A 908 11.08 7.69 -6.69
C SER A 908 9.70 7.04 -6.75
N VAL A 909 8.94 7.16 -5.65
CA VAL A 909 7.57 6.64 -5.54
C VAL A 909 6.63 7.41 -6.46
N ILE A 910 5.81 6.68 -7.22
CA ILE A 910 4.68 7.23 -7.97
C ILE A 910 3.43 7.27 -7.07
N VAL A 911 2.96 8.47 -6.74
CA VAL A 911 1.92 8.69 -5.70
C VAL A 911 0.48 8.69 -6.21
N ASP A 912 0.24 8.48 -7.50
CA ASP A 912 -1.08 8.59 -8.13
C ASP A 912 -1.41 7.38 -9.02
N LEU A 913 -0.76 6.25 -8.76
CA LEU A 913 -1.18 4.96 -9.31
C LEU A 913 -2.57 4.57 -8.78
N PRO A 914 -3.33 3.74 -9.52
CA PRO A 914 -4.63 3.28 -9.05
C PRO A 914 -4.59 2.59 -7.69
N ASN A 915 -5.64 2.81 -6.90
CA ASN A 915 -5.86 2.14 -5.62
C ASN A 915 -6.03 0.63 -5.79
N TYR A 916 -5.78 -0.13 -4.72
CA TYR A 916 -6.20 -1.53 -4.64
C TYR A 916 -7.67 -1.71 -5.00
N CYS A 917 -7.95 -2.62 -5.94
CA CYS A 917 -9.30 -2.91 -6.40
C CYS A 917 -9.95 -3.98 -5.50
N TRP A 918 -10.75 -3.51 -4.56
CA TRP A 918 -11.60 -4.35 -3.71
C TRP A 918 -12.54 -5.20 -4.55
N SER A 919 -12.70 -6.47 -4.18
CA SER A 919 -13.57 -7.41 -4.87
C SER A 919 -15.04 -7.26 -4.46
N HIS A 920 -15.27 -6.88 -3.19
CA HIS A 920 -16.60 -6.69 -2.61
C HIS A 920 -17.56 -7.87 -2.82
N THR A 921 -17.01 -9.08 -2.99
CA THR A 921 -17.80 -10.29 -3.29
C THR A 921 -18.56 -10.81 -2.08
N ALA A 922 -18.10 -10.48 -0.88
CA ALA A 922 -18.74 -10.88 0.37
C ALA A 922 -19.74 -9.81 0.81
N LYS A 923 -21.02 -10.21 0.91
CA LYS A 923 -22.08 -9.39 1.47
C LYS A 923 -22.21 -9.70 2.95
N HIS A 924 -21.87 -8.73 3.79
CA HIS A 924 -21.90 -8.86 5.24
C HIS A 924 -22.99 -7.96 5.80
N SER A 925 -24.26 -8.35 5.67
CA SER A 925 -25.37 -7.52 6.14
C SER A 925 -25.74 -7.80 7.60
N TYR A 926 -25.29 -6.94 8.52
CA TYR A 926 -26.16 -6.53 9.63
C TYR A 926 -26.64 -5.12 9.30
N GLU A 927 -27.71 -5.04 8.52
CA GLU A 927 -28.43 -3.77 8.37
C GLU A 927 -28.93 -3.35 9.76
N CYS A 928 -28.50 -2.17 10.21
CA CYS A 928 -29.03 -1.56 11.42
C CYS A 928 -30.57 -1.55 11.33
N VAL A 929 -31.25 -2.11 12.33
CA VAL A 929 -32.72 -2.23 12.37
C VAL A 929 -33.38 -0.87 12.11
N ALA A 930 -32.82 0.23 12.62
CA ALA A 930 -33.32 1.57 12.34
C ALA A 930 -33.17 2.00 10.88
N SER A 931 -32.05 1.68 10.21
CA SER A 931 -31.89 1.95 8.77
C SER A 931 -32.89 1.14 7.95
N LYS A 932 -33.05 -0.16 8.27
CA LYS A 932 -34.02 -1.03 7.62
C LYS A 932 -35.45 -0.52 7.82
N ASP A 933 -35.80 -0.12 9.04
CA ASP A 933 -37.11 0.46 9.36
C ASP A 933 -37.43 1.70 8.53
N TRP A 934 -36.43 2.52 8.19
CA TRP A 934 -36.58 3.68 7.30
C TRP A 934 -36.54 3.33 5.80
N GLN A 935 -35.91 2.22 5.42
CA GLN A 935 -35.89 1.72 4.05
C GLN A 935 -37.18 0.98 3.67
N VAL A 936 -37.79 0.22 4.58
CA VAL A 936 -39.01 -0.56 4.29
C VAL A 936 -40.29 0.13 4.72
N ARG A 937 -40.19 1.33 5.33
CA ARG A 937 -41.36 2.09 5.79
C ARG A 937 -42.29 2.40 4.62
N LYS A 938 -43.58 2.08 4.79
CA LYS A 938 -44.64 2.33 3.78
C LYS A 938 -45.44 3.61 4.03
N SER A 939 -45.26 4.24 5.20
CA SER A 939 -45.98 5.45 5.59
C SER A 939 -45.05 6.43 6.30
N LYS A 940 -45.32 7.73 6.15
CA LYS A 940 -44.68 8.76 6.97
C LYS A 940 -44.93 8.44 8.45
N PRO A 941 -43.95 8.64 9.35
CA PRO A 941 -44.24 8.58 10.78
C PRO A 941 -45.44 9.48 11.09
N GLY A 942 -46.50 8.90 11.66
CA GLY A 942 -47.55 9.71 12.25
C GLY A 942 -46.92 10.61 13.32
N LEU A 943 -47.53 11.78 13.58
CA LEU A 943 -47.15 12.73 14.64
C LEU A 943 -47.06 12.12 16.06
N GLY A 944 -47.27 10.81 16.20
CA GLY A 944 -47.18 10.04 17.42
C GLY A 944 -46.25 8.82 17.38
N ALA A 945 -45.17 8.82 16.58
CA ALA A 945 -44.24 7.68 16.52
C ALA A 945 -42.80 7.98 16.92
N SER A 946 -42.52 9.13 17.54
CA SER A 946 -41.45 9.22 18.53
C SER A 946 -42.13 9.21 19.90
N GLU A 947 -41.64 8.43 20.86
CA GLU A 947 -42.19 8.41 22.23
C GLU A 947 -42.25 9.84 22.82
N ASN A 948 -41.39 10.75 22.37
CA ASN A 948 -41.40 12.17 22.75
C ASN A 948 -42.45 13.04 22.03
N GLY A 949 -42.86 12.69 20.81
CA GLY A 949 -43.83 13.45 20.01
C GLY A 949 -45.29 13.20 20.41
N VAL A 950 -45.64 11.96 20.80
CA VAL A 950 -46.95 11.64 21.40
C VAL A 950 -47.14 12.44 22.69
N ILE A 951 -46.08 12.52 23.50
CA ILE A 951 -46.06 13.21 24.78
C ILE A 951 -46.22 14.73 24.55
N ALA A 952 -45.47 15.32 23.61
CA ALA A 952 -45.60 16.75 23.31
C ALA A 952 -46.96 17.14 22.69
N SER A 953 -47.54 16.30 21.83
CA SER A 953 -48.86 16.49 21.21
C SER A 953 -50.00 16.38 22.22
N ASN A 954 -49.95 15.36 23.09
CA ASN A 954 -50.96 15.16 24.12
C ASN A 954 -50.83 16.23 25.21
N ILE A 955 -49.60 16.62 25.59
CA ILE A 955 -49.37 17.75 26.49
C ILE A 955 -49.89 19.05 25.85
N ALA A 956 -49.57 19.38 24.60
CA ALA A 956 -50.05 20.62 23.97
C ALA A 956 -51.59 20.70 23.86
N LYS A 957 -52.27 19.57 23.55
CA LYS A 957 -53.74 19.50 23.50
C LYS A 957 -54.40 19.56 24.89
N LEU A 958 -53.76 18.99 25.93
CA LEU A 958 -54.21 19.10 27.32
C LEU A 958 -53.93 20.50 27.90
N THR A 959 -52.80 21.12 27.55
CA THR A 959 -52.34 22.40 28.10
C THR A 959 -53.21 23.57 27.67
N GLN A 960 -53.74 23.56 26.44
CA GLN A 960 -54.60 24.65 25.96
C GLN A 960 -56.03 24.60 26.55
N SER A 961 -56.52 23.42 26.92
CA SER A 961 -57.79 23.23 27.66
C SER A 961 -57.64 23.53 29.15
N MET A 962 -56.47 23.22 29.75
CA MET A 962 -56.24 23.33 31.20
C MET A 962 -55.68 24.69 31.66
N GLN A 963 -54.93 25.42 30.81
CA GLN A 963 -54.41 26.77 31.16
C GLN A 963 -55.54 27.78 31.43
N ASN A 964 -56.73 27.57 30.86
CA ASN A 964 -57.89 28.42 31.10
C ASN A 964 -58.65 28.07 32.39
N ASN A 965 -58.53 26.86 32.93
CA ASN A 965 -59.27 26.41 34.12
C ASN A 965 -58.47 26.49 35.43
N LEU A 966 -57.14 26.32 35.41
CA LEU A 966 -56.32 26.33 36.62
C LEU A 966 -56.14 27.71 37.27
N LYS A 967 -56.47 28.81 36.57
CA LYS A 967 -56.42 30.17 37.15
C LYS A 967 -57.64 30.55 37.97
N LYS A 968 -58.69 29.71 38.08
CA LYS A 968 -59.94 30.09 38.79
C LYS A 968 -60.39 29.19 39.94
N THR A 969 -59.83 28.00 40.15
CA THR A 969 -60.19 27.16 41.31
C THR A 969 -59.02 26.25 41.70
N CYS A 970 -58.31 26.57 42.78
CA CYS A 970 -57.33 25.66 43.37
C CYS A 970 -58.03 24.71 44.35
N VAL A 971 -58.18 23.44 43.98
CA VAL A 971 -58.43 22.35 44.93
C VAL A 971 -57.15 21.49 45.01
N PRO A 972 -56.62 21.16 46.20
CA PRO A 972 -55.35 20.43 46.37
C PRO A 972 -55.24 19.06 45.70
N GLY A 973 -56.34 18.49 45.20
CA GLY A 973 -56.36 17.17 44.55
C GLY A 973 -55.85 17.14 43.11
N GLU A 974 -56.05 18.20 42.32
CA GLU A 974 -55.96 18.07 40.84
C GLU A 974 -54.53 18.04 40.28
N TYR A 975 -53.55 18.71 40.90
CA TYR A 975 -52.14 18.64 40.45
C TYR A 975 -51.35 17.48 41.08
N SER A 976 -51.91 16.88 42.13
CA SER A 976 -51.30 15.80 42.91
C SER A 976 -51.10 14.55 42.06
N ASP A 977 -52.13 14.17 41.31
CA ASP A 977 -52.10 13.01 40.40
C ASP A 977 -51.19 13.26 39.20
N LEU A 978 -51.21 14.48 38.66
CA LEU A 978 -50.29 14.93 37.61
C LEU A 978 -48.83 14.84 38.02
N LEU A 979 -48.49 15.27 39.24
CA LEU A 979 -47.13 15.16 39.75
C LEU A 979 -46.69 13.71 39.91
N SER A 980 -47.60 12.83 40.36
CA SER A 980 -47.34 11.39 40.51
C SER A 980 -47.16 10.70 39.16
N GLU A 981 -48.02 11.00 38.19
CA GLU A 981 -47.95 10.46 36.84
C GLU A 981 -46.66 10.92 36.15
N GLN A 982 -46.32 12.21 36.27
CA GLN A 982 -45.10 12.75 35.69
C GLN A 982 -43.85 12.13 36.31
N LEU A 983 -43.79 11.98 37.63
CA LEU A 983 -42.67 11.32 38.30
C LEU A 983 -42.59 9.83 37.92
N SER A 984 -43.73 9.14 37.85
CA SER A 984 -43.80 7.72 37.45
C SER A 984 -43.30 7.52 36.03
N ASN A 985 -43.65 8.43 35.12
CA ASN A 985 -43.19 8.43 33.73
C ASN A 985 -41.71 8.78 33.61
N MET A 986 -41.23 9.80 34.34
CA MET A 986 -39.81 10.17 34.37
C MET A 986 -38.93 9.03 34.89
N LEU A 987 -39.39 8.33 35.91
CA LEU A 987 -38.70 7.18 36.53
C LEU A 987 -39.01 5.84 35.85
N ARG A 988 -39.88 5.83 34.83
CA ARG A 988 -40.31 4.64 34.06
C ARG A 988 -40.86 3.51 34.93
N LEU A 989 -41.66 3.84 35.93
CA LEU A 989 -42.24 2.89 36.86
C LEU A 989 -43.49 2.23 36.26
N THR A 990 -43.61 0.91 36.43
CA THR A 990 -44.75 0.13 35.92
C THR A 990 -45.96 0.11 36.88
N ARG A 991 -45.82 0.72 38.07
CA ARG A 991 -46.87 0.88 39.07
C ARG A 991 -46.84 2.32 39.61
N PRO A 992 -47.98 2.88 40.08
CA PRO A 992 -48.03 4.21 40.66
C PRO A 992 -47.07 4.33 41.85
N ILE A 993 -46.45 5.51 42.01
CA ILE A 993 -45.58 5.79 43.15
C ILE A 993 -46.41 5.79 44.43
N ASP A 994 -45.91 5.07 45.44
CA ASP A 994 -46.47 5.11 46.78
C ASP A 994 -46.14 6.48 47.41
N PRO A 995 -47.16 7.29 47.77
CA PRO A 995 -46.97 8.66 48.24
C PRO A 995 -46.06 8.80 49.46
N GLU A 996 -46.02 7.79 50.32
CA GLU A 996 -45.27 7.78 51.59
C GLU A 996 -43.88 7.15 51.46
N ARG A 997 -43.57 6.56 50.31
CA ARG A 997 -42.28 5.90 50.09
C ARG A 997 -41.22 6.88 49.63
N LEU A 998 -39.98 6.61 50.05
CA LEU A 998 -38.82 7.44 49.70
C LEU A 998 -38.60 7.49 48.18
N LEU A 999 -38.57 8.69 47.61
CA LEU A 999 -38.35 8.91 46.16
C LEU A 999 -36.97 8.43 45.69
N SER A 1000 -35.97 8.47 46.56
CA SER A 1000 -34.64 7.89 46.29
C SER A 1000 -34.68 6.38 46.04
N SER A 1001 -35.64 5.66 46.66
CA SER A 1001 -35.81 4.23 46.45
C SER A 1001 -36.35 3.85 45.06
N TYR A 1002 -36.85 4.84 44.32
CA TYR A 1002 -37.29 4.71 42.93
C TYR A 1002 -36.22 5.17 41.91
N GLY A 1003 -35.00 5.47 42.37
CA GLY A 1003 -33.88 5.81 41.48
C GLY A 1003 -33.84 7.27 41.01
N LEU A 1004 -34.45 8.20 41.76
CA LEU A 1004 -34.46 9.63 41.43
C LEU A 1004 -33.04 10.25 41.51
N ASP A 1005 -32.38 10.39 40.36
CA ASP A 1005 -31.02 10.94 40.21
C ASP A 1005 -30.99 12.47 39.97
N SER A 1006 -29.78 13.04 39.90
CA SER A 1006 -29.60 14.50 39.77
C SER A 1006 -30.17 15.08 38.46
N LEU A 1007 -30.17 14.31 37.38
CA LEU A 1007 -30.72 14.72 36.08
C LEU A 1007 -32.26 14.73 36.11
N SER A 1008 -32.86 13.69 36.70
CA SER A 1008 -34.30 13.57 36.89
C SER A 1008 -34.84 14.70 37.79
N LYS A 1009 -34.07 15.13 38.80
CA LYS A 1009 -34.45 16.27 39.66
C LYS A 1009 -34.43 17.60 38.92
N ILE A 1010 -33.45 17.83 38.04
CA ILE A 1010 -33.39 19.04 37.20
C ILE A 1010 -34.55 19.06 36.21
N GLN A 1011 -34.87 17.92 35.61
CA GLN A 1011 -36.00 17.80 34.69
C GLN A 1011 -37.34 18.03 35.40
N LEU A 1012 -37.49 17.51 36.63
CA LEU A 1012 -38.68 17.72 37.44
C LEU A 1012 -38.83 19.19 37.85
N ARG A 1013 -37.72 19.84 38.23
CA ARG A 1013 -37.68 21.28 38.51
C ARG A 1013 -38.11 22.11 37.31
N LEU A 1014 -37.55 21.83 36.14
CA LEU A 1014 -37.89 22.52 34.90
C LEU A 1014 -39.36 22.31 34.54
N TRP A 1015 -39.90 21.11 34.76
CA TRP A 1015 -41.32 20.83 34.57
C TRP A 1015 -42.20 21.62 35.55
N LEU A 1016 -41.90 21.62 36.85
CA LEU A 1016 -42.65 22.39 37.86
C LEU A 1016 -42.66 23.89 37.55
N ASN A 1017 -41.51 24.43 37.13
CA ASN A 1017 -41.39 25.85 36.77
C ASN A 1017 -42.16 26.17 35.48
N THR A 1018 -42.02 25.34 34.44
CA THR A 1018 -42.66 25.62 33.14
C THR A 1018 -44.16 25.33 33.11
N GLN A 1019 -44.63 24.29 33.81
CA GLN A 1019 -46.02 23.84 33.74
C GLN A 1019 -46.89 24.39 34.87
N LEU A 1020 -46.35 24.50 36.08
CA LEU A 1020 -47.08 24.99 37.25
C LEU A 1020 -46.69 26.42 37.66
N SER A 1021 -45.69 27.03 37.01
CA SER A 1021 -45.15 28.34 37.38
C SER A 1021 -44.63 28.41 38.83
N VAL A 1022 -44.17 27.28 39.37
CA VAL A 1022 -43.64 27.18 40.73
C VAL A 1022 -42.13 27.15 40.68
N ASP A 1023 -41.48 28.13 41.32
CA ASP A 1023 -40.03 28.13 41.46
C ASP A 1023 -39.60 27.28 42.67
N VAL A 1024 -39.16 26.06 42.37
CA VAL A 1024 -38.64 25.09 43.33
C VAL A 1024 -37.15 24.93 43.09
N SER A 1025 -36.32 25.04 44.13
CA SER A 1025 -34.89 24.82 43.98
C SER A 1025 -34.60 23.31 43.87
N THR A 1026 -33.47 22.95 43.27
CA THR A 1026 -33.04 21.54 43.23
C THR A 1026 -32.78 21.01 44.65
N PHE A 1027 -32.41 21.90 45.60
CA PHE A 1027 -32.23 21.56 47.01
C PHE A 1027 -33.55 21.24 47.71
N ASP A 1028 -34.63 21.97 47.38
CA ASP A 1028 -35.97 21.72 47.92
C ASP A 1028 -36.48 20.34 47.49
N ILE A 1029 -36.28 19.98 46.21
CA ILE A 1029 -36.63 18.64 45.68
C ILE A 1029 -35.81 17.53 46.35
N ILE A 1030 -34.57 17.82 46.75
CA ILE A 1030 -33.72 16.86 47.47
C ILE A 1030 -34.24 16.62 48.90
N ASN A 1031 -34.75 17.67 49.55
CA ASN A 1031 -35.24 17.63 50.92
C ASN A 1031 -36.70 17.16 51.04
N ALA A 1032 -37.38 16.89 49.93
CA ALA A 1032 -38.68 16.21 49.90
C ALA A 1032 -38.46 14.68 49.84
N PRO A 1033 -38.44 13.97 50.98
CA PRO A 1033 -38.11 12.54 51.00
C PRO A 1033 -39.15 11.69 50.24
N THR A 1034 -40.42 12.11 50.22
CA THR A 1034 -41.55 11.36 49.68
C THR A 1034 -42.36 12.19 48.69
N LEU A 1035 -43.17 11.54 47.85
CA LEU A 1035 -44.06 12.24 46.92
C LEU A 1035 -45.10 13.10 47.67
N ALA A 1036 -45.57 12.66 48.84
CA ALA A 1036 -46.46 13.44 49.70
C ALA A 1036 -45.81 14.76 50.14
N SER A 1037 -44.56 14.72 50.64
CA SER A 1037 -43.83 15.92 51.05
C SER A 1037 -43.54 16.88 49.88
N LEU A 1038 -43.29 16.34 48.69
CA LEU A 1038 -43.08 17.15 47.48
C LEU A 1038 -44.38 17.82 47.02
N ARG A 1039 -45.51 17.12 47.09
CA ARG A 1039 -46.84 17.68 46.77
C ARG A 1039 -47.16 18.84 47.70
N GLU A 1040 -46.97 18.67 49.00
CA GLU A 1040 -47.26 19.68 50.01
C GLU A 1040 -46.42 20.96 49.81
N MET A 1041 -45.12 20.80 49.56
CA MET A 1041 -44.21 21.91 49.26
C MET A 1041 -44.60 22.68 47.99
N VAL A 1042 -45.01 21.97 46.94
CA VAL A 1042 -45.52 22.61 45.71
C VAL A 1042 -46.85 23.32 45.99
N ALA A 1043 -47.72 22.76 46.84
CA ALA A 1043 -48.96 23.37 47.30
C ALA A 1043 -48.75 24.69 48.07
N GLU A 1044 -47.76 24.73 48.96
CA GLU A 1044 -47.42 25.92 49.76
C GLU A 1044 -46.93 27.04 48.86
N LYS A 1045 -45.99 26.74 47.96
CA LYS A 1045 -45.47 27.73 47.00
C LYS A 1045 -46.53 28.21 46.01
N LEU A 1046 -47.49 27.37 45.62
CA LEU A 1046 -48.66 27.79 44.81
C LEU A 1046 -49.63 28.70 45.58
N ARG A 1047 -49.72 28.56 46.91
CA ARG A 1047 -50.52 29.42 47.79
C ARG A 1047 -49.84 30.76 48.13
N GLY A 1048 -48.56 30.92 47.77
CA GLY A 1048 -47.79 32.14 48.02
C GLY A 1048 -47.44 32.38 49.49
N VAL A 1049 -47.33 31.31 50.29
CA VAL A 1049 -46.84 31.35 51.69
C VAL A 1049 -45.35 31.05 51.73
#